data_AF-A0A1M4VZD4-F1
#
_entry.id   AF-A0A1M4VZD4-F1
#
_cell.length_a   1.000
_cell.length_b   1.000
_cell.length_c   1.000
_cell.angle_alpha   90.00
_cell.angle_beta   90.00
_cell.angle_gamma   90.00
#
_symmetry.space_group_name_H-M   'P 1'
#
loop_
_entity.id
_entity.type
_entity.pdbx_description
1 polymer ?
#
loop_
_entity_poly.entity_id
_entity_poly.type
_entity_poly.pdbx_seq_one_letter_code
_entity_poly.pdbx_strand_id
1 'polypeptide(L)'
;MISIKDILKKDEYEHISQFTKEDKKWINDRIKIRKDGEPGIECIKRGKNNDGDYFKLTPEEIIRQYYTYILTTNYGYKIDQISFEEPVIFAGKQTINDKRIDIAVFDENHKHIRMIIEVKRPGIDDYKKSWDGESTTPFQQMQTYCNQKHPCVGVLVNGNKAPEFYDSPDYETQIVLDKFPRSDEDIDAWKENRRFTLKQLIQCDRLKTETLKDIILSVEQRFGANDSSDKAFEEIFKLIFIKLYDEVLSSQDADEIAIVTTKYKIPFKDIDDSGFRVMQFRVKETESLDDIYRNMSDLFSEAKNKWPGVFAPEDVLDMHAETIKSCVKELQNVKLFNSNLEVVDDAFEHLVNKNQKSDMGQFFTPRYVIDMCVKMLNPKPKEKMIDTAAGSCGFPMHTIFHVWKQINPQAINLFTTRARKPEELAYVQNNVFGIDYSEKSVRVGRMLNIIAGDGHTNVIYLNTLDFYNWKKNFLDDDKWQSKYHEGFVKLAQLSADPIANSDRKKYKAFNFDILMANPPFAGALDNTEQISQYDLGHKGGICSAKLQNAVDRDILFIERNLNFLKPGGRMAVVLPQGTFNNSSAQYIREYILKQCRLLAVVGLHGNTFKNGKSGTGTKTSVLFVQKWTDENCGFPNICPKPELNQKGELDYSVFFATMQEPSKDSSGDKIYVTETYVNWNTYKYITERHYFRKSDKQEVTEAEYNAGKASEYIIKDVSITEVEEHKNSSGSTDFIKDLFIEEYGELDTHKKWILKNATFVLKNKKKDAECYEESLNIEDYLQLSEFDKKHYKEVATIGENTKGVISQAEYEALDKSVQKFYLVAEEVFERTERVKDTHGHIFVKHDLFNHDPDLANPNPNNIYSQDGIAEAFIEFAKREGLSFFQ
;
A
#
# COMPACT_ATOMS: atom_id res chain seq x y z
N MET A 1 23.98 -3.35 -38.81
CA MET A 1 24.71 -4.15 -37.80
C MET A 1 23.69 -4.62 -36.80
N ILE A 2 23.70 -5.92 -36.46
CA ILE A 2 22.84 -6.47 -35.41
C ILE A 2 23.31 -5.89 -34.07
N SER A 3 22.36 -5.49 -33.22
CA SER A 3 22.58 -4.87 -31.92
C SER A 3 21.73 -5.56 -30.84
N ILE A 4 22.01 -5.29 -29.57
CA ILE A 4 21.19 -5.78 -28.45
C ILE A 4 19.70 -5.35 -28.56
N LYS A 5 19.40 -4.25 -29.28
CA LYS A 5 18.02 -3.80 -29.52
C LYS A 5 17.23 -4.76 -30.42
N ASP A 6 17.95 -5.53 -31.25
CA ASP A 6 17.35 -6.50 -32.16
C ASP A 6 17.11 -7.86 -31.48
N ILE A 7 17.67 -8.06 -30.28
CA ILE A 7 17.58 -9.32 -29.51
C ILE A 7 16.58 -9.21 -28.35
N LEU A 8 16.56 -8.06 -27.67
CA LEU A 8 15.64 -7.79 -26.58
C LEU A 8 14.27 -7.38 -27.12
N LYS A 9 13.19 -7.76 -26.42
CA LYS A 9 11.87 -7.18 -26.71
C LYS A 9 11.88 -5.68 -26.45
N LYS A 10 10.95 -4.94 -27.06
CA LYS A 10 10.90 -3.47 -26.96
C LYS A 10 10.84 -2.99 -25.51
N ASP A 11 9.96 -3.59 -24.73
CA ASP A 11 9.83 -3.37 -23.28
C ASP A 11 11.14 -3.74 -22.56
N GLU A 12 11.73 -4.91 -22.81
CA GLU A 12 13.00 -5.30 -22.18
C GLU A 12 14.15 -4.31 -22.46
N TYR A 13 14.24 -3.81 -23.70
CA TYR A 13 15.25 -2.85 -24.11
C TYR A 13 15.05 -1.46 -23.48
N GLU A 14 13.80 -1.04 -23.30
CA GLU A 14 13.46 0.22 -22.64
C GLU A 14 13.74 0.15 -21.13
N HIS A 15 13.65 -1.04 -20.52
CA HIS A 15 13.81 -1.26 -19.07
C HIS A 15 15.22 -1.67 -18.60
N ILE A 16 16.21 -1.92 -19.48
CA ILE A 16 17.61 -2.16 -19.05
C ILE A 16 18.28 -0.89 -18.50
N SER A 17 17.82 -0.46 -17.32
CA SER A 17 18.10 0.83 -16.69
C SER A 17 19.53 0.96 -16.13
N GLN A 18 20.24 -0.17 -15.99
CA GLN A 18 21.61 -0.21 -15.49
C GLN A 18 22.67 0.03 -16.56
N PHE A 19 22.34 -0.20 -17.83
CA PHE A 19 23.32 -0.17 -18.89
C PHE A 19 23.58 1.30 -19.29
N THR A 20 24.81 1.76 -19.08
CA THR A 20 25.28 3.04 -19.61
C THR A 20 25.39 2.99 -21.14
N LYS A 21 25.60 4.14 -21.79
CA LYS A 21 25.81 4.17 -23.25
C LYS A 21 27.08 3.41 -23.63
N GLU A 22 28.10 3.51 -22.79
CA GLU A 22 29.38 2.83 -22.90
C GLU A 22 29.20 1.30 -22.78
N ASP A 23 28.40 0.83 -21.82
CA ASP A 23 28.10 -0.60 -21.64
C ASP A 23 27.39 -1.18 -22.88
N LYS A 24 26.35 -0.48 -23.37
CA LYS A 24 25.62 -0.89 -24.57
C LYS A 24 26.55 -0.97 -25.77
N LYS A 25 27.44 0.01 -25.93
CA LYS A 25 28.44 0.02 -27.01
C LYS A 25 29.39 -1.16 -26.89
N TRP A 26 29.93 -1.41 -25.69
CA TRP A 26 30.87 -2.50 -25.44
C TRP A 26 30.30 -3.87 -25.82
N ILE A 27 29.04 -4.14 -25.48
CA ILE A 27 28.38 -5.40 -25.86
C ILE A 27 28.14 -5.45 -27.37
N ASN A 28 27.60 -4.38 -27.95
CA ASN A 28 27.31 -4.33 -29.39
C ASN A 28 28.55 -4.58 -30.26
N ASP A 29 29.71 -4.07 -29.88
CA ASP A 29 30.97 -4.24 -30.63
C ASP A 29 31.42 -5.72 -30.69
N ARG A 30 30.96 -6.55 -29.74
CA ARG A 30 31.21 -8.01 -29.65
C ARG A 30 30.17 -8.87 -30.35
N ILE A 31 29.07 -8.30 -30.81
CA ILE A 31 28.04 -9.04 -31.56
C ILE A 31 28.58 -9.40 -32.94
N LYS A 32 28.36 -10.66 -33.34
CA LYS A 32 28.77 -11.25 -34.62
C LYS A 32 27.65 -12.15 -35.14
N ILE A 33 27.75 -12.54 -36.41
CA ILE A 33 26.82 -13.50 -37.03
C ILE A 33 27.42 -14.90 -36.90
N ARG A 34 26.62 -15.86 -36.44
CA ARG A 34 26.99 -17.27 -36.30
C ARG A 34 26.94 -17.99 -37.65
N LYS A 35 27.48 -19.20 -37.71
CA LYS A 35 27.48 -20.02 -38.94
C LYS A 35 26.07 -20.37 -39.44
N ASP A 36 25.10 -20.44 -38.53
CA ASP A 36 23.68 -20.70 -38.82
C ASP A 36 22.90 -19.44 -39.24
N GLY A 37 23.56 -18.28 -39.33
CA GLY A 37 22.94 -16.99 -39.67
C GLY A 37 22.34 -16.25 -38.48
N GLU A 38 22.26 -16.88 -37.31
CA GLU A 38 21.69 -16.28 -36.10
C GLU A 38 22.67 -15.30 -35.42
N PRO A 39 22.17 -14.36 -34.61
CA PRO A 39 23.00 -13.50 -33.77
C PRO A 39 23.83 -14.31 -32.77
N GLY A 40 25.12 -13.96 -32.67
CA GLY A 40 26.03 -14.51 -31.67
C GLY A 40 26.94 -13.45 -31.06
N ILE A 41 27.71 -13.87 -30.07
CA ILE A 41 28.63 -12.99 -29.35
C ILE A 41 29.99 -13.66 -29.14
N GLU A 42 31.05 -12.85 -29.28
CA GLU A 42 32.38 -13.22 -28.79
C GLU A 42 32.39 -13.09 -27.27
N CYS A 43 32.33 -14.23 -26.59
CA CYS A 43 32.19 -14.33 -25.13
C CYS A 43 33.42 -13.74 -24.43
N ILE A 44 33.23 -12.88 -23.42
CA ILE A 44 34.34 -12.28 -22.66
C ILE A 44 35.26 -13.32 -22.01
N LYS A 45 34.69 -14.43 -21.53
CA LYS A 45 35.43 -15.51 -20.86
C LYS A 45 35.93 -16.57 -21.83
N ARG A 46 35.07 -17.01 -22.76
CA ARG A 46 35.31 -18.21 -23.59
C ARG A 46 35.78 -17.89 -25.01
N GLY A 47 35.67 -16.64 -25.46
CA GLY A 47 35.88 -16.28 -26.87
C GLY A 47 34.85 -16.95 -27.77
N LYS A 48 35.30 -17.92 -28.57
CA LYS A 48 34.48 -18.76 -29.44
C LYS A 48 34.21 -20.12 -28.82
N ASN A 49 33.15 -20.80 -29.25
CA ASN A 49 32.86 -22.16 -28.83
C ASN A 49 33.84 -23.19 -29.44
N ASN A 50 33.72 -24.45 -29.03
CA ASN A 50 34.61 -25.54 -29.48
C ASN A 50 34.59 -25.78 -31.00
N ASP A 51 33.52 -25.37 -31.69
CA ASP A 51 33.39 -25.47 -33.15
C ASP A 51 33.97 -24.24 -33.89
N GLY A 52 34.62 -23.33 -33.17
CA GLY A 52 35.16 -22.07 -33.70
C GLY A 52 34.09 -21.08 -34.14
N ASP A 53 32.86 -21.21 -33.62
CA ASP A 53 31.72 -20.31 -33.85
C ASP A 53 31.42 -19.44 -32.62
N TYR A 54 30.58 -18.42 -32.77
CA TYR A 54 30.18 -17.53 -31.66
C TYR A 54 29.07 -18.18 -30.81
N PHE A 55 29.00 -17.80 -29.53
CA PHE A 55 27.92 -18.27 -28.65
C PHE A 55 26.60 -17.62 -29.05
N LYS A 56 25.49 -18.38 -28.97
CA LYS A 56 24.14 -17.84 -29.28
C LYS A 56 23.84 -16.66 -28.36
N LEU A 57 23.42 -15.54 -28.94
CA LEU A 57 23.11 -14.34 -28.18
C LEU A 57 21.64 -14.36 -27.73
N THR A 58 21.40 -14.79 -26.49
CA THR A 58 20.08 -14.71 -25.84
C THR A 58 19.99 -13.47 -24.94
N PRO A 59 18.79 -13.06 -24.51
CA PRO A 59 18.63 -12.02 -23.49
C PRO A 59 19.45 -12.29 -22.23
N GLU A 60 19.42 -13.50 -21.69
CA GLU A 60 20.21 -13.91 -20.52
C GLU A 60 21.72 -13.81 -20.80
N GLU A 61 22.18 -14.20 -22.00
CA GLU A 61 23.59 -14.10 -22.36
C GLU A 61 24.05 -12.64 -22.43
N ILE A 62 23.21 -11.70 -22.89
CA ILE A 62 23.51 -10.25 -22.83
C ILE A 62 23.79 -9.83 -21.38
N ILE A 63 22.94 -10.26 -20.45
CA ILE A 63 23.06 -9.93 -19.03
C ILE A 63 24.30 -10.59 -18.41
N ARG A 64 24.57 -11.85 -18.75
CA ARG A 64 25.75 -12.59 -18.29
C ARG A 64 27.06 -11.92 -18.73
N GLN A 65 27.13 -11.47 -19.98
CA GLN A 65 28.27 -10.74 -20.52
C GLN A 65 28.46 -9.38 -19.82
N TYR A 66 27.37 -8.64 -19.59
CA TYR A 66 27.40 -7.37 -18.87
C TYR A 66 27.92 -7.50 -17.44
N TYR A 67 27.35 -8.40 -16.62
CA TYR A 67 27.78 -8.55 -15.23
C TYR A 67 29.22 -9.04 -15.12
N THR A 68 29.68 -9.87 -16.05
CA THR A 68 31.08 -10.28 -16.11
C THR A 68 32.00 -9.12 -16.47
N TYR A 69 31.60 -8.28 -17.43
CA TYR A 69 32.33 -7.07 -17.79
C TYR A 69 32.51 -6.16 -16.57
N ILE A 70 31.44 -5.78 -15.90
CA ILE A 70 31.53 -4.88 -14.74
C ILE A 70 32.32 -5.49 -13.57
N LEU A 71 32.21 -6.79 -13.31
CA LEU A 71 33.02 -7.47 -12.29
C LEU A 71 34.51 -7.33 -12.57
N THR A 72 34.90 -7.47 -13.83
CA THR A 72 36.31 -7.37 -14.23
C THR A 72 36.81 -5.92 -14.27
N THR A 73 36.01 -4.97 -14.76
CA THR A 73 36.46 -3.59 -14.95
C THR A 73 36.29 -2.71 -13.73
N ASN A 74 35.19 -2.86 -13.01
CA ASN A 74 34.80 -1.94 -11.93
C ASN A 74 35.14 -2.52 -10.55
N TYR A 75 35.10 -3.85 -10.41
CA TYR A 75 35.30 -4.55 -9.14
C TYR A 75 36.62 -5.31 -9.04
N GLY A 76 37.44 -5.32 -10.10
CA GLY A 76 38.82 -5.81 -10.07
C GLY A 76 39.00 -7.32 -10.16
N TYR A 77 37.93 -8.09 -10.40
CA TYR A 77 38.04 -9.54 -10.54
C TYR A 77 38.82 -9.92 -11.81
N LYS A 78 39.74 -10.87 -11.69
CA LYS A 78 40.45 -11.42 -12.86
C LYS A 78 39.50 -12.35 -13.62
N ILE A 79 39.57 -12.36 -14.94
CA ILE A 79 38.72 -13.23 -15.77
C ILE A 79 38.89 -14.72 -15.40
N ASP A 80 40.07 -15.11 -14.92
CA ASP A 80 40.37 -16.46 -14.46
C ASP A 80 39.65 -16.85 -13.18
N GLN A 81 39.19 -15.89 -12.37
CA GLN A 81 38.36 -16.16 -11.19
C GLN A 81 36.89 -16.40 -11.56
N ILE A 82 36.49 -16.18 -12.81
CA ILE A 82 35.09 -16.28 -13.24
C ILE A 82 34.92 -17.54 -14.09
N SER A 83 33.96 -18.39 -13.71
CA SER A 83 33.51 -19.56 -14.46
C SER A 83 32.06 -19.38 -14.91
N PHE A 84 31.75 -19.85 -16.11
CA PHE A 84 30.39 -19.90 -16.65
C PHE A 84 29.90 -21.33 -16.70
N GLU A 85 28.62 -21.53 -16.41
CA GLU A 85 27.97 -22.85 -16.50
C GLU A 85 28.68 -23.89 -15.60
N GLU A 86 29.00 -23.48 -14.36
CA GLU A 86 29.75 -24.30 -13.40
C GLU A 86 28.87 -25.44 -12.86
N PRO A 87 29.27 -26.71 -12.98
CA PRO A 87 28.42 -27.85 -12.65
C PRO A 87 28.17 -28.00 -11.14
N VAL A 88 26.94 -28.35 -10.79
CA VAL A 88 26.51 -28.64 -9.42
C VAL A 88 26.13 -30.11 -9.27
N ILE A 89 26.86 -30.83 -8.42
CA ILE A 89 26.63 -32.27 -8.17
C ILE A 89 25.74 -32.41 -6.93
N PHE A 90 24.56 -33.02 -7.09
CA PHE A 90 23.67 -33.38 -5.98
C PHE A 90 23.82 -34.86 -5.64
N ALA A 91 24.07 -35.18 -4.38
CA ALA A 91 24.12 -36.58 -3.93
C ALA A 91 22.69 -37.13 -3.76
N GLY A 92 22.33 -38.21 -4.46
CA GLY A 92 21.23 -39.09 -4.01
C GLY A 92 20.02 -39.37 -4.92
N LYS A 93 19.98 -39.01 -6.21
CA LYS A 93 18.95 -39.56 -7.14
C LYS A 93 19.53 -39.94 -8.50
N GLN A 94 19.02 -41.04 -9.06
CA GLN A 94 19.42 -41.71 -10.30
C GLN A 94 19.16 -40.92 -11.60
N THR A 95 19.18 -39.59 -11.53
CA THR A 95 19.03 -38.71 -12.69
C THR A 95 19.95 -37.52 -12.47
N ILE A 96 21.07 -37.51 -13.20
CA ILE A 96 21.94 -36.33 -13.29
C ILE A 96 21.15 -35.29 -14.09
N ASN A 97 20.34 -34.47 -13.42
CA ASN A 97 19.86 -33.24 -14.02
C ASN A 97 21.08 -32.31 -14.10
N ASP A 98 21.49 -31.96 -15.32
CA ASP A 98 22.63 -31.10 -15.66
C ASP A 98 22.36 -29.65 -15.19
N LYS A 99 22.33 -29.43 -13.87
CA LYS A 99 22.14 -28.12 -13.26
C LYS A 99 23.48 -27.40 -13.16
N ARG A 100 23.54 -26.18 -13.67
CA ARG A 100 24.76 -25.37 -13.78
C ARG A 100 24.53 -23.97 -13.24
N ILE A 101 25.55 -23.42 -12.61
CA ILE A 101 25.57 -22.03 -12.12
C ILE A 101 25.92 -21.12 -13.29
N ASP A 102 25.13 -20.07 -13.53
CA ASP A 102 25.37 -19.13 -14.62
C ASP A 102 26.75 -18.47 -14.54
N ILE A 103 27.06 -17.86 -13.39
CA ILE A 103 28.36 -17.24 -13.11
C ILE A 103 28.81 -17.65 -11.70
N ALA A 104 29.96 -18.32 -11.61
CA ALA A 104 30.64 -18.61 -10.35
C ALA A 104 31.92 -17.76 -10.25
N VAL A 105 32.08 -17.04 -9.14
CA VAL A 105 33.27 -16.22 -8.86
C VAL A 105 34.08 -16.89 -7.76
N PHE A 106 35.32 -17.24 -8.08
CA PHE A 106 36.25 -17.93 -7.19
C PHE A 106 37.18 -16.97 -6.44
N ASP A 107 37.77 -17.46 -5.37
CA ASP A 107 38.94 -16.83 -4.74
C ASP A 107 40.16 -16.81 -5.69
N GLU A 108 41.19 -16.05 -5.35
CA GLU A 108 42.38 -15.91 -6.21
C GLU A 108 43.08 -17.26 -6.50
N ASN A 109 42.96 -18.22 -5.58
CA ASN A 109 43.56 -19.55 -5.72
C ASN A 109 42.65 -20.55 -6.47
N HIS A 110 41.45 -20.13 -6.87
CA HIS A 110 40.46 -20.96 -7.55
C HIS A 110 40.02 -22.21 -6.75
N LYS A 111 40.08 -22.13 -5.41
CA LYS A 111 39.75 -23.22 -4.49
C LYS A 111 38.31 -23.16 -3.99
N HIS A 112 37.79 -21.96 -3.76
CA HIS A 112 36.47 -21.75 -3.17
C HIS A 112 35.67 -20.76 -3.99
N ILE A 113 34.40 -21.07 -4.22
CA ILE A 113 33.45 -20.13 -4.83
C ILE A 113 33.12 -19.10 -3.75
N ARG A 114 33.45 -17.84 -4.01
CA ARG A 114 33.14 -16.71 -3.13
C ARG A 114 31.74 -16.18 -3.36
N MET A 115 31.25 -16.24 -4.61
CA MET A 115 29.98 -15.68 -5.01
C MET A 115 29.36 -16.47 -6.16
N ILE A 116 28.05 -16.70 -6.06
CA ILE A 116 27.23 -17.32 -7.10
C ILE A 116 26.26 -16.26 -7.62
N ILE A 117 26.21 -16.07 -8.93
CA ILE A 117 25.32 -15.09 -9.57
C ILE A 117 24.43 -15.86 -10.55
N GLU A 118 23.13 -15.84 -10.28
CA GLU A 118 22.07 -16.39 -11.12
C GLU A 118 21.51 -15.29 -12.02
N VAL A 119 21.47 -15.56 -13.32
CA VAL A 119 21.18 -14.57 -14.36
C VAL A 119 19.82 -14.85 -14.97
N LYS A 120 18.97 -13.82 -15.03
CA LYS A 120 17.68 -13.89 -15.72
C LYS A 120 17.56 -12.80 -16.78
N ARG A 121 16.59 -12.97 -17.68
CA ARG A 121 16.28 -11.96 -18.70
C ARG A 121 15.69 -10.69 -18.08
N PRO A 122 15.84 -9.50 -18.72
CA PRO A 122 15.34 -8.22 -18.20
C PRO A 122 13.84 -8.18 -17.86
N GLY A 123 13.03 -8.99 -18.54
CA GLY A 123 11.58 -9.03 -18.34
C GLY A 123 11.12 -9.71 -17.04
N ILE A 124 12.01 -10.32 -16.26
CA ILE A 124 11.65 -10.94 -14.97
C ILE A 124 11.60 -9.87 -13.88
N ASP A 125 10.41 -9.56 -13.40
CA ASP A 125 10.13 -8.53 -12.40
C ASP A 125 9.93 -9.08 -10.98
N ASP A 126 9.82 -10.39 -10.79
CA ASP A 126 9.75 -11.03 -9.47
C ASP A 126 10.52 -12.36 -9.47
N TYR A 127 11.62 -12.42 -8.72
CA TYR A 127 12.45 -13.63 -8.61
C TYR A 127 11.83 -14.73 -7.73
N LYS A 128 10.74 -14.44 -7.01
CA LYS A 128 10.00 -15.42 -6.20
C LYS A 128 8.76 -15.97 -6.92
N LYS A 129 8.51 -15.55 -8.16
CA LYS A 129 7.42 -16.05 -9.00
C LYS A 129 7.93 -17.10 -9.98
N SER A 130 7.16 -18.17 -10.17
CA SER A 130 7.40 -19.18 -11.22
C SER A 130 6.81 -18.71 -12.55
N TRP A 131 7.45 -19.08 -13.65
CA TRP A 131 7.02 -18.73 -15.02
C TRP A 131 6.71 -20.00 -15.81
N ASP A 132 5.90 -19.88 -16.87
CA ASP A 132 5.42 -21.03 -17.64
C ASP A 132 6.57 -21.92 -18.14
N GLY A 133 6.57 -23.18 -17.70
CA GLY A 133 7.58 -24.18 -18.03
C GLY A 133 8.72 -24.33 -17.01
N GLU A 134 8.82 -23.48 -15.98
CA GLU A 134 9.79 -23.62 -14.89
C GLU A 134 9.14 -24.17 -13.62
N SER A 135 9.74 -25.21 -13.02
CA SER A 135 9.25 -25.84 -11.78
C SER A 135 9.78 -25.21 -10.50
N THR A 136 10.74 -24.27 -10.62
CA THR A 136 11.37 -23.57 -9.49
C THR A 136 11.54 -22.10 -9.83
N THR A 137 11.43 -21.23 -8.83
CA THR A 137 11.66 -19.79 -8.99
C THR A 137 13.15 -19.46 -9.16
N PRO A 138 13.52 -18.32 -9.76
CA PRO A 138 14.91 -17.85 -9.80
C PRO A 138 15.58 -17.83 -8.41
N PHE A 139 14.86 -17.36 -7.39
CA PHE A 139 15.33 -17.36 -6.01
C PHE A 139 15.64 -18.78 -5.50
N GLN A 140 14.72 -19.74 -5.70
CA GLN A 140 14.93 -21.13 -5.29
C GLN A 140 16.08 -21.80 -6.04
N GLN A 141 16.28 -21.43 -7.32
CA GLN A 141 17.38 -21.93 -8.13
C GLN A 141 18.73 -21.46 -7.57
N MET A 142 18.89 -20.16 -7.35
CA MET A 142 20.07 -19.56 -6.71
C MET A 142 20.32 -20.16 -5.32
N GLN A 143 19.28 -20.22 -4.48
CA GLN A 143 19.37 -20.77 -3.12
C GLN A 143 19.84 -22.23 -3.12
N THR A 144 19.34 -23.04 -4.07
CA THR A 144 19.79 -24.44 -4.22
C THR A 144 21.28 -24.53 -4.55
N TYR A 145 21.80 -23.65 -5.41
CA TYR A 145 23.22 -23.63 -5.75
C TYR A 145 24.09 -23.17 -4.57
N CYS A 146 23.66 -22.11 -3.88
CA CYS A 146 24.34 -21.63 -2.68
C CYS A 146 24.38 -22.68 -1.57
N ASN A 147 23.28 -23.37 -1.30
CA ASN A 147 23.21 -24.43 -0.30
C ASN A 147 24.13 -25.63 -0.63
N GLN A 148 24.45 -25.86 -1.90
CA GLN A 148 25.30 -26.98 -2.32
C GLN A 148 26.79 -26.62 -2.40
N LYS A 149 27.14 -25.36 -2.69
CA LYS A 149 28.52 -24.91 -2.91
C LYS A 149 29.05 -23.99 -1.80
N HIS A 150 28.18 -23.52 -0.92
CA HIS A 150 28.46 -22.67 0.23
C HIS A 150 29.30 -21.41 -0.08
N PRO A 151 28.89 -20.55 -1.06
CA PRO A 151 29.56 -19.29 -1.30
C PRO A 151 29.33 -18.29 -0.16
N CYS A 152 30.15 -17.23 -0.08
CA CYS A 152 29.94 -16.18 0.92
C CYS A 152 28.66 -15.36 0.66
N VAL A 153 28.19 -15.29 -0.60
CA VAL A 153 26.99 -14.56 -1.02
C VAL A 153 26.39 -15.16 -2.30
N GLY A 154 25.06 -15.20 -2.37
CA GLY A 154 24.30 -15.49 -3.58
C GLY A 154 23.72 -14.21 -4.20
N VAL A 155 23.63 -14.12 -5.52
CA VAL A 155 23.19 -12.91 -6.22
C VAL A 155 22.21 -13.23 -7.35
N LEU A 156 21.15 -12.44 -7.48
CA LEU A 156 20.20 -12.49 -8.60
C LEU A 156 20.31 -11.22 -9.43
N VAL A 157 20.40 -11.37 -10.75
CA VAL A 157 20.55 -10.24 -11.68
C VAL A 157 19.73 -10.40 -12.97
N ASN A 158 19.23 -9.28 -13.49
CA ASN A 158 18.50 -9.24 -14.76
C ASN A 158 18.80 -8.01 -15.65
N GLY A 159 19.65 -7.08 -15.20
CA GLY A 159 19.99 -5.85 -15.93
C GLY A 159 18.92 -4.74 -15.92
N ASN A 160 17.70 -5.04 -15.48
CA ASN A 160 16.63 -4.07 -15.25
C ASN A 160 16.65 -3.57 -13.80
N LYS A 161 16.65 -4.49 -12.83
CA LYS A 161 16.69 -4.24 -11.38
C LYS A 161 18.11 -4.26 -10.82
N ALA A 162 18.32 -3.52 -9.73
CA ALA A 162 19.50 -3.65 -8.86
C ALA A 162 19.80 -5.13 -8.53
N PRO A 163 21.07 -5.57 -8.48
CA PRO A 163 21.39 -6.91 -8.04
C PRO A 163 20.82 -7.19 -6.65
N GLU A 164 20.19 -8.35 -6.47
CA GLU A 164 19.71 -8.78 -5.17
C GLU A 164 20.71 -9.75 -4.56
N PHE A 165 21.24 -9.41 -3.39
CA PHE A 165 22.24 -10.19 -2.68
C PHE A 165 21.59 -10.99 -1.54
N TYR A 166 22.07 -12.20 -1.27
CA TYR A 166 21.54 -13.12 -0.25
C TYR A 166 22.71 -13.71 0.55
N ASP A 167 22.64 -13.58 1.87
CA ASP A 167 23.75 -13.91 2.76
C ASP A 167 23.81 -15.40 3.15
N SER A 168 25.01 -15.89 3.40
CA SER A 168 25.26 -17.20 4.02
C SER A 168 24.86 -17.18 5.51
N PRO A 169 24.46 -18.33 6.11
CA PRO A 169 24.46 -19.67 5.54
C PRO A 169 23.10 -20.13 4.98
N ASP A 170 22.02 -19.39 5.23
CA ASP A 170 20.65 -19.80 4.85
C ASP A 170 20.21 -19.28 3.48
N TYR A 171 20.80 -18.17 3.01
CA TYR A 171 20.44 -17.45 1.79
C TYR A 171 18.94 -17.15 1.68
N GLU A 172 18.27 -16.99 2.83
CA GLU A 172 16.83 -16.72 2.92
C GLU A 172 16.54 -15.22 2.89
N THR A 173 17.39 -14.45 3.57
CA THR A 173 17.20 -13.00 3.74
C THR A 173 18.02 -12.23 2.71
N GLN A 174 17.34 -11.45 1.88
CA GLN A 174 18.01 -10.50 0.99
C GLN A 174 18.76 -9.45 1.81
N ILE A 175 20.03 -9.23 1.50
CA ILE A 175 20.83 -8.14 2.03
C ILE A 175 20.81 -6.96 1.07
N VAL A 176 20.56 -5.78 1.63
CA VAL A 176 20.39 -4.53 0.89
C VAL A 176 21.77 -3.97 0.56
N LEU A 177 22.24 -4.24 -0.65
CA LEU A 177 23.53 -3.82 -1.17
C LEU A 177 23.33 -3.30 -2.60
N ASP A 178 24.08 -2.25 -2.97
CA ASP A 178 23.94 -1.55 -4.25
C ASP A 178 25.12 -1.78 -5.21
N LYS A 179 26.19 -2.43 -4.73
CA LYS A 179 27.42 -2.72 -5.47
C LYS A 179 27.94 -4.11 -5.15
N PHE A 180 28.74 -4.70 -6.04
CA PHE A 180 29.46 -5.94 -5.73
C PHE A 180 30.64 -5.67 -4.76
N PRO A 181 31.12 -6.69 -4.01
CA PRO A 181 32.40 -6.57 -3.32
C PRO A 181 33.52 -6.41 -4.34
N ARG A 182 34.57 -5.66 -4.00
CA ARG A 182 35.79 -5.65 -4.81
C ARG A 182 36.57 -6.95 -4.61
N SER A 183 37.41 -7.30 -5.58
CA SER A 183 38.23 -8.52 -5.52
C SER A 183 39.17 -8.58 -4.31
N ASP A 184 39.64 -7.41 -3.86
CA ASP A 184 40.53 -7.19 -2.72
C ASP A 184 39.81 -7.02 -1.38
N GLU A 185 38.47 -6.95 -1.39
CA GLU A 185 37.67 -6.89 -0.17
C GLU A 185 37.42 -8.29 0.41
N ASP A 186 37.44 -8.37 1.73
CA ASP A 186 36.86 -9.51 2.44
C ASP A 186 35.32 -9.41 2.37
N ILE A 187 34.65 -10.48 1.94
CA ILE A 187 33.20 -10.43 1.68
C ILE A 187 32.42 -10.33 2.97
N ASP A 188 32.88 -10.98 4.05
CA ASP A 188 32.21 -10.89 5.34
C ASP A 188 32.37 -9.48 5.91
N ALA A 189 33.57 -8.90 5.85
CA ALA A 189 33.78 -7.51 6.22
C ALA A 189 33.02 -6.51 5.33
N TRP A 190 32.88 -6.77 4.03
CA TRP A 190 32.10 -5.94 3.11
C TRP A 190 30.60 -5.97 3.44
N LYS A 191 30.05 -7.16 3.77
CA LYS A 191 28.67 -7.31 4.24
C LYS A 191 28.45 -6.62 5.58
N GLU A 192 29.41 -6.68 6.49
CA GLU A 192 29.28 -6.18 7.87
C GLU A 192 29.52 -4.66 7.96
N ASN A 193 30.54 -4.13 7.26
CA ASN A 193 30.86 -2.70 7.22
C ASN A 193 29.96 -1.90 6.26
N ARG A 194 28.88 -2.51 5.76
CA ARG A 194 27.91 -1.82 4.93
C ARG A 194 27.31 -0.64 5.68
N ARG A 195 27.48 0.55 5.11
CA ARG A 195 26.74 1.74 5.55
C ARG A 195 25.28 1.52 5.22
N PHE A 196 24.45 1.52 6.25
CA PHE A 196 23.00 1.54 6.09
C PHE A 196 22.53 2.93 6.44
N THR A 197 22.36 3.76 5.41
CA THR A 197 21.91 5.14 5.52
C THR A 197 20.42 5.23 5.15
N LEU A 198 19.86 6.43 5.24
CA LEU A 198 18.49 6.68 4.79
C LEU A 198 18.28 6.29 3.31
N LYS A 199 19.31 6.40 2.46
CA LYS A 199 19.23 5.97 1.05
C LYS A 199 18.93 4.47 0.96
N GLN A 200 19.69 3.64 1.69
CA GLN A 200 19.47 2.18 1.70
C GLN A 200 18.11 1.84 2.28
N LEU A 201 17.67 2.50 3.36
CA LEU A 201 16.34 2.29 3.92
C LEU A 201 15.24 2.61 2.89
N ILE A 202 15.34 3.71 2.15
CA ILE A 202 14.40 4.04 1.07
C ILE A 202 14.43 2.98 -0.03
N GLN A 203 15.58 2.37 -0.34
CA GLN A 203 15.69 1.34 -1.37
C GLN A 203 14.98 0.05 -0.94
N CYS A 204 15.24 -0.42 0.28
CA CYS A 204 14.75 -1.70 0.78
C CYS A 204 13.44 -1.65 1.55
N ASP A 205 12.81 -0.47 1.62
CA ASP A 205 11.60 -0.27 2.39
C ASP A 205 10.55 -1.34 2.06
N ARG A 206 10.26 -2.19 3.05
CA ARG A 206 9.31 -3.29 2.95
C ARG A 206 7.90 -2.82 2.68
N LEU A 207 7.56 -1.56 3.03
CA LEU A 207 6.23 -1.00 2.81
C LEU A 207 5.90 -0.74 1.34
N LYS A 208 6.86 -0.95 0.43
CA LYS A 208 6.60 -1.01 -1.02
C LYS A 208 5.84 -2.26 -1.45
N THR A 209 5.94 -3.35 -0.69
CA THR A 209 5.37 -4.67 -1.04
C THR A 209 4.51 -5.28 0.07
N GLU A 210 4.67 -4.83 1.31
CA GLU A 210 3.97 -5.35 2.50
C GLU A 210 3.18 -4.24 3.19
N THR A 211 2.17 -4.59 3.99
CA THR A 211 1.47 -3.61 4.84
C THR A 211 2.14 -3.50 6.21
N LEU A 212 2.15 -2.31 6.82
CA LEU A 212 2.71 -2.13 8.16
C LEU A 212 1.97 -2.99 9.20
N LYS A 213 0.66 -3.20 9.03
CA LYS A 213 -0.13 -4.07 9.89
C LYS A 213 0.41 -5.50 9.88
N ASP A 214 0.70 -6.06 8.71
CA ASP A 214 1.24 -7.42 8.59
C ASP A 214 2.62 -7.53 9.23
N ILE A 215 3.47 -6.51 9.04
CA ILE A 215 4.78 -6.45 9.67
C ILE A 215 4.66 -6.39 11.19
N ILE A 216 3.75 -5.56 11.74
CA ILE A 216 3.51 -5.49 13.18
C ILE A 216 3.00 -6.83 13.71
N LEU A 217 2.11 -7.52 12.99
CA LEU A 217 1.68 -8.88 13.35
C LEU A 217 2.85 -9.87 13.39
N SER A 218 3.79 -9.78 12.43
CA SER A 218 5.02 -10.59 12.47
C SER A 218 5.91 -10.23 13.66
N VAL A 219 6.03 -8.95 14.03
CA VAL A 219 6.75 -8.52 15.24
C VAL A 219 6.09 -9.08 16.50
N GLU A 220 4.76 -9.00 16.61
CA GLU A 220 4.01 -9.58 17.74
C GLU A 220 4.22 -11.09 17.84
N GLN A 221 4.24 -11.80 16.72
CA GLN A 221 4.49 -13.24 16.68
C GLN A 221 5.91 -13.57 17.17
N ARG A 222 6.91 -12.82 16.71
CA ARG A 222 8.30 -12.97 17.18
C ARG A 222 8.44 -12.64 18.65
N PHE A 223 7.71 -11.63 19.13
CA PHE A 223 7.66 -11.26 20.53
C PHE A 223 7.11 -12.40 21.39
N GLY A 224 5.92 -12.90 21.05
CA GLY A 224 5.23 -13.96 21.81
C GLY A 224 5.92 -15.33 21.76
N ALA A 225 6.90 -15.53 20.88
CA ALA A 225 7.70 -16.76 20.84
C ALA A 225 8.69 -16.86 22.00
N ASN A 226 9.20 -15.72 22.48
CA ASN A 226 10.30 -15.65 23.43
C ASN A 226 9.96 -14.82 24.68
N ASP A 227 8.79 -14.17 24.72
CA ASP A 227 8.43 -13.27 25.80
C ASP A 227 6.91 -13.25 26.09
N SER A 228 6.54 -12.70 27.25
CA SER A 228 5.17 -12.74 27.75
C SER A 228 4.25 -11.73 27.07
N SER A 229 3.12 -12.21 26.54
CA SER A 229 2.17 -11.40 25.75
C SER A 229 1.55 -10.21 26.48
N ASP A 230 1.57 -10.18 27.82
CA ASP A 230 1.01 -9.10 28.64
C ASP A 230 1.79 -7.79 28.54
N LYS A 231 3.10 -7.85 28.26
CA LYS A 231 3.95 -6.68 28.00
C LYS A 231 4.19 -6.39 26.52
N ALA A 232 3.63 -7.19 25.60
CA ALA A 232 3.87 -7.07 24.16
C ALA A 232 3.59 -5.66 23.61
N PHE A 233 2.47 -5.04 23.99
CA PHE A 233 2.16 -3.68 23.56
C PHE A 233 3.24 -2.68 24.00
N GLU A 234 3.60 -2.71 25.28
CA GLU A 234 4.53 -1.72 25.85
C GLU A 234 5.91 -1.82 25.21
N GLU A 235 6.42 -3.04 25.05
CA GLU A 235 7.76 -3.27 24.54
C GLU A 235 7.86 -3.09 23.01
N ILE A 236 6.86 -3.54 22.24
CA ILE A 236 6.81 -3.29 20.80
C ILE A 236 6.65 -1.78 20.53
N PHE A 237 5.86 -1.08 21.35
CA PHE A 237 5.71 0.37 21.25
C PHE A 237 7.03 1.11 21.52
N LYS A 238 7.85 0.65 22.48
CA LYS A 238 9.21 1.16 22.69
C LYS A 238 10.09 0.94 21.46
N LEU A 239 10.07 -0.24 20.83
CA LEU A 239 10.85 -0.50 19.60
C LEU A 239 10.46 0.43 18.45
N ILE A 240 9.16 0.68 18.26
CA ILE A 240 8.68 1.60 17.23
C ILE A 240 9.12 3.04 17.54
N PHE A 241 9.05 3.46 18.81
CA PHE A 241 9.52 4.77 19.26
C PHE A 241 11.03 4.96 18.99
N ILE A 242 11.85 3.95 19.27
CA ILE A 242 13.29 3.95 18.97
C ILE A 242 13.54 4.05 17.46
N LYS A 243 12.79 3.29 16.65
CA LYS A 243 12.91 3.31 15.19
C LYS A 243 12.55 4.69 14.61
N LEU A 244 11.47 5.31 15.08
CA LEU A 244 11.10 6.67 14.69
C LEU A 244 12.22 7.67 15.04
N TYR A 245 12.82 7.55 16.22
CA TYR A 245 13.94 8.39 16.64
C TYR A 245 15.15 8.24 15.71
N ASP A 246 15.56 7.00 15.43
CA ASP A 246 16.69 6.70 14.55
C ASP A 246 16.48 7.24 13.13
N GLU A 247 15.24 7.18 12.59
CA GLU A 247 14.90 7.82 11.30
C GLU A 247 15.01 9.35 11.35
N VAL A 248 14.51 9.99 12.41
CA VAL A 248 14.55 11.46 12.56
C VAL A 248 15.98 12.00 12.62
N LEU A 249 16.93 11.24 13.16
CA LEU A 249 18.35 11.64 13.15
C LEU A 249 18.92 11.80 11.73
N SER A 250 18.28 11.24 10.70
CA SER A 250 18.63 11.41 9.28
C SER A 250 17.80 12.48 8.55
N SER A 251 17.22 13.46 9.28
CA SER A 251 16.43 14.53 8.67
C SER A 251 17.21 15.36 7.63
N GLN A 252 18.50 15.62 7.89
CA GLN A 252 19.37 16.36 6.96
C GLN A 252 19.62 15.56 5.68
N ASP A 253 19.89 14.26 5.80
CA ASP A 253 20.04 13.34 4.66
C ASP A 253 18.74 13.34 3.81
N ALA A 254 17.57 13.36 4.47
CA ALA A 254 16.28 13.41 3.79
C ALA A 254 16.08 14.70 2.98
N ASP A 255 16.48 15.85 3.54
CA ASP A 255 16.41 17.14 2.86
C ASP A 255 17.38 17.20 1.68
N GLU A 256 18.59 16.64 1.82
CA GLU A 256 19.56 16.56 0.73
C GLU A 256 19.03 15.70 -0.42
N ILE A 257 18.52 14.49 -0.14
CA ILE A 257 17.87 13.63 -1.15
C ILE A 257 16.76 14.38 -1.87
N ALA A 258 15.89 15.08 -1.13
CA ALA A 258 14.78 15.84 -1.72
C ALA A 258 15.27 16.97 -2.62
N ILE A 259 16.28 17.74 -2.19
CA ILE A 259 16.87 18.83 -2.99
C ILE A 259 17.51 18.27 -4.26
N VAL A 260 18.30 17.21 -4.14
CA VAL A 260 19.03 16.59 -5.25
C VAL A 260 18.10 16.02 -6.32
N THR A 261 17.04 15.33 -5.90
CA THR A 261 16.05 14.75 -6.82
C THR A 261 15.14 15.81 -7.44
N THR A 262 14.66 16.79 -6.66
CA THR A 262 13.66 17.75 -7.16
C THR A 262 14.28 18.91 -7.92
N LYS A 263 15.35 19.52 -7.39
CA LYS A 263 16.00 20.72 -7.95
C LYS A 263 17.05 20.38 -8.99
N TYR A 264 17.91 19.40 -8.71
CA TYR A 264 19.00 19.02 -9.61
C TYR A 264 18.64 17.86 -10.55
N LYS A 265 17.46 17.24 -10.38
CA LYS A 265 16.95 16.14 -11.21
C LYS A 265 17.92 14.95 -11.31
N ILE A 266 18.77 14.77 -10.30
CA ILE A 266 19.66 13.61 -10.24
C ILE A 266 18.79 12.38 -9.95
N PRO A 267 18.89 11.30 -10.75
CA PRO A 267 18.18 10.06 -10.47
C PRO A 267 18.53 9.54 -9.08
N PHE A 268 17.55 9.00 -8.36
CA PHE A 268 17.73 8.54 -6.98
C PHE A 268 18.89 7.52 -6.83
N LYS A 269 19.11 6.68 -7.84
CA LYS A 269 20.23 5.72 -7.89
C LYS A 269 21.62 6.37 -7.85
N ASP A 270 21.74 7.59 -8.38
CA ASP A 270 23.00 8.31 -8.60
C ASP A 270 23.34 9.28 -7.45
N ILE A 271 22.53 9.30 -6.37
CA ILE A 271 22.78 10.13 -5.19
C ILE A 271 24.00 9.60 -4.42
N ASP A 272 24.98 10.46 -4.14
CA ASP A 272 26.10 10.15 -3.25
C ASP A 272 25.65 10.22 -1.79
N ASP A 273 25.70 9.10 -1.07
CA ASP A 273 25.35 8.97 0.33
C ASP A 273 26.58 8.80 1.24
N SER A 274 27.79 9.04 0.72
CA SER A 274 29.02 8.98 1.51
C SER A 274 29.05 10.00 2.66
N GLY A 275 28.26 11.07 2.58
CA GLY A 275 28.06 12.03 3.66
C GLY A 275 26.97 11.65 4.67
N PHE A 276 26.10 10.68 4.35
CA PHE A 276 24.88 10.43 5.12
C PHE A 276 25.14 9.69 6.42
N ARG A 277 24.28 9.92 7.42
CA ARG A 277 24.36 9.25 8.71
C ARG A 277 24.13 7.74 8.55
N VAL A 278 24.95 6.95 9.26
CA VAL A 278 24.71 5.51 9.40
C VAL A 278 23.65 5.29 10.47
N MET A 279 22.56 4.63 10.09
CA MET A 279 21.44 4.30 10.96
C MET A 279 21.78 3.16 11.92
N GLN A 280 21.26 3.25 13.15
CA GLN A 280 21.63 2.37 14.26
C GLN A 280 20.54 1.35 14.61
N PHE A 281 19.28 1.57 14.21
CA PHE A 281 18.19 0.62 14.41
C PHE A 281 18.30 -0.54 13.42
N ARG A 282 19.20 -1.48 13.71
CA ARG A 282 19.45 -2.68 12.91
C ARG A 282 20.20 -3.72 13.72
N VAL A 283 20.12 -4.97 13.27
CA VAL A 283 20.95 -6.07 13.75
C VAL A 283 22.10 -6.29 12.75
N LYS A 284 23.33 -6.43 13.25
CA LYS A 284 24.44 -7.04 12.50
C LYS A 284 24.68 -8.45 13.02
N GLU A 285 25.01 -9.40 12.13
CA GLU A 285 25.14 -10.79 12.54
C GLU A 285 26.42 -11.05 13.36
N THR A 286 27.39 -10.14 13.29
CA THR A 286 28.60 -10.16 14.14
C THR A 286 28.40 -9.61 15.55
N GLU A 287 27.31 -8.89 15.81
CA GLU A 287 27.03 -8.30 17.13
C GLU A 287 26.53 -9.36 18.11
N SER A 288 27.06 -9.33 19.34
CA SER A 288 26.54 -10.18 20.40
C SER A 288 25.13 -9.72 20.80
N LEU A 289 24.35 -10.62 21.41
CA LEU A 289 23.02 -10.28 21.93
C LEU A 289 23.06 -9.10 22.92
N ASP A 290 24.11 -9.03 23.74
CA ASP A 290 24.33 -7.94 24.70
C ASP A 290 24.65 -6.61 24.00
N ASP A 291 25.39 -6.64 22.89
CA ASP A 291 25.69 -5.43 22.10
C ASP A 291 24.43 -4.87 21.44
N ILE A 292 23.59 -5.75 20.88
CA ILE A 292 22.30 -5.37 20.28
C ILE A 292 21.39 -4.77 21.36
N TYR A 293 21.27 -5.43 22.52
CA TYR A 293 20.46 -4.95 23.63
C TYR A 293 20.92 -3.57 24.12
N ARG A 294 22.23 -3.40 24.30
CA ARG A 294 22.83 -2.13 24.73
C ARG A 294 22.57 -1.02 23.71
N ASN A 295 22.80 -1.27 22.42
CA ASN A 295 22.54 -0.30 21.37
C ASN A 295 21.07 0.16 21.34
N MET A 296 20.11 -0.77 21.47
CA MET A 296 18.68 -0.42 21.53
C MET A 296 18.32 0.34 22.80
N SER A 297 18.94 0.00 23.94
CA SER A 297 18.73 0.68 25.22
C SER A 297 19.29 2.11 25.22
N ASP A 298 20.44 2.31 24.57
CA ASP A 298 21.06 3.62 24.40
C ASP A 298 20.19 4.51 23.51
N LEU A 299 19.78 4.02 22.33
CA LEU A 299 18.84 4.73 21.45
C LEU A 299 17.51 5.04 22.15
N PHE A 300 16.98 4.13 22.98
CA PHE A 300 15.76 4.39 23.75
C PHE A 300 15.95 5.53 24.75
N SER A 301 17.10 5.55 25.43
CA SER A 301 17.43 6.60 26.39
C SER A 301 17.58 7.96 25.71
N GLU A 302 18.23 8.00 24.55
CA GLU A 302 18.32 9.21 23.73
C GLU A 302 16.95 9.68 23.21
N ALA A 303 16.12 8.76 22.73
CA ALA A 303 14.77 9.06 22.25
C ALA A 303 13.90 9.69 23.35
N LYS A 304 13.97 9.17 24.59
CA LYS A 304 13.27 9.76 25.75
C LYS A 304 13.74 11.18 26.06
N ASN A 305 15.05 11.44 25.94
CA ASN A 305 15.60 12.78 26.16
C ASN A 305 15.16 13.76 25.06
N LYS A 306 15.06 13.28 23.82
CA LYS A 306 14.61 14.08 22.69
C LYS A 306 13.11 14.38 22.75
N TRP A 307 12.31 13.42 23.23
CA TRP A 307 10.86 13.46 23.24
C TRP A 307 10.28 13.14 24.63
N PRO A 308 10.38 14.09 25.57
CA PRO A 308 9.97 13.86 26.95
C PRO A 308 8.45 13.62 27.08
N GLY A 309 8.06 12.81 28.06
CA GLY A 309 6.66 12.60 28.44
C GLY A 309 5.88 11.55 27.65
N VAL A 310 6.45 10.93 26.59
CA VAL A 310 5.88 9.69 26.01
C VAL A 310 6.14 8.49 26.93
N PHE A 311 7.34 8.43 27.49
CA PHE A 311 7.80 7.45 28.46
C PHE A 311 8.37 8.17 29.68
N ALA A 312 8.33 7.52 30.84
CA ALA A 312 8.94 8.04 32.05
C ALA A 312 10.49 7.93 31.94
N PRO A 313 11.26 8.83 32.58
CA PRO A 313 12.71 8.76 32.57
C PRO A 313 13.27 7.40 33.02
N GLU A 314 12.60 6.75 33.97
CA GLU A 314 12.95 5.43 34.52
C GLU A 314 12.57 4.23 33.65
N ASP A 315 11.77 4.42 32.60
CA ASP A 315 11.36 3.31 31.73
C ASP A 315 12.57 2.68 31.02
N VAL A 316 12.66 1.36 30.99
CA VAL A 316 13.72 0.60 30.31
C VAL A 316 13.12 -0.42 29.34
N LEU A 317 13.92 -1.00 28.45
CA LEU A 317 13.50 -2.13 27.61
C LEU A 317 13.44 -3.40 28.47
N ASP A 318 12.24 -3.92 28.68
CA ASP A 318 12.01 -5.16 29.42
C ASP A 318 11.72 -6.29 28.42
N MET A 319 12.78 -6.74 27.75
CA MET A 319 12.71 -7.82 26.76
C MET A 319 13.95 -8.71 26.86
N HIS A 320 13.78 -10.00 26.60
CA HIS A 320 14.92 -10.89 26.35
C HIS A 320 15.72 -10.43 25.12
N ALA A 321 17.05 -10.57 25.16
CA ALA A 321 17.93 -10.06 24.11
C ALA A 321 17.68 -10.75 22.75
N GLU A 322 17.32 -12.03 22.76
CA GLU A 322 16.88 -12.81 21.59
C GLU A 322 15.59 -12.24 20.98
N THR A 323 14.66 -11.79 21.83
CA THR A 323 13.40 -11.15 21.41
C THR A 323 13.69 -9.81 20.74
N ILE A 324 14.59 -8.99 21.32
CA ILE A 324 15.01 -7.72 20.71
C ILE A 324 15.66 -7.97 19.36
N LYS A 325 16.64 -8.88 19.26
CA LYS A 325 17.28 -9.24 17.97
C LYS A 325 16.22 -9.62 16.92
N SER A 326 15.27 -10.46 17.29
CA SER A 326 14.22 -10.94 16.38
C SER A 326 13.27 -9.83 15.93
N CYS A 327 12.82 -8.97 16.85
CA CYS A 327 11.89 -7.88 16.54
C CYS A 327 12.56 -6.76 15.75
N VAL A 328 13.80 -6.39 16.09
CA VAL A 328 14.57 -5.38 15.35
C VAL A 328 14.87 -5.85 13.93
N LYS A 329 15.21 -7.13 13.72
CA LYS A 329 15.42 -7.71 12.39
C LYS A 329 14.17 -7.60 11.51
N GLU A 330 12.98 -7.70 12.10
CA GLU A 330 11.71 -7.52 11.39
C GLU A 330 11.44 -6.04 11.03
N LEU A 331 11.78 -5.10 11.92
CA LEU A 331 11.48 -3.67 11.76
C LEU A 331 12.56 -2.84 11.03
N GLN A 332 13.80 -3.31 10.95
CA GLN A 332 14.94 -2.48 10.49
C GLN A 332 14.82 -1.97 9.05
N ASN A 333 14.19 -2.74 8.15
CA ASN A 333 14.00 -2.40 6.73
C ASN A 333 12.63 -1.75 6.46
N VAL A 334 11.97 -1.23 7.50
CA VAL A 334 10.68 -0.55 7.38
C VAL A 334 10.93 0.95 7.51
N LYS A 335 10.51 1.74 6.52
CA LYS A 335 10.60 3.20 6.59
C LYS A 335 9.30 3.76 7.15
N LEU A 336 9.28 4.09 8.44
CA LEU A 336 8.05 4.56 9.08
C LEU A 336 7.63 5.94 8.54
N PHE A 337 8.56 6.89 8.35
CA PHE A 337 8.25 8.19 7.76
C PHE A 337 8.00 8.09 6.24
N ASN A 338 7.27 9.03 5.62
CA ASN A 338 6.84 9.02 4.21
C ASN A 338 5.87 7.88 3.81
N SER A 339 5.52 6.98 4.73
CA SER A 339 4.43 6.03 4.53
C SER A 339 3.09 6.76 4.44
N ASN A 340 2.11 6.17 3.76
CA ASN A 340 0.73 6.63 3.84
C ASN A 340 0.34 6.63 5.32
N LEU A 341 -0.07 7.80 5.83
CA LEU A 341 -0.50 7.96 7.21
C LEU A 341 -1.54 6.91 7.58
N GLU A 342 -2.48 6.60 6.68
CA GLU A 342 -3.50 5.58 6.94
C GLU A 342 -2.87 4.22 7.28
N VAL A 343 -1.75 3.87 6.65
CA VAL A 343 -1.02 2.62 6.90
C VAL A 343 -0.36 2.64 8.28
N VAL A 344 0.18 3.79 8.68
CA VAL A 344 0.80 3.99 10.00
C VAL A 344 -0.25 3.96 11.11
N ASP A 345 -1.31 4.73 10.93
CA ASP A 345 -2.43 4.83 11.85
C ASP A 345 -3.18 3.51 12.00
N ASP A 346 -3.49 2.78 10.92
CA ASP A 346 -4.14 1.46 10.98
C ASP A 346 -3.32 0.46 11.81
N ALA A 347 -2.00 0.52 11.71
CA ALA A 347 -1.10 -0.39 12.42
C ALA A 347 -1.01 -0.04 13.92
N PHE A 348 -1.02 1.25 14.29
CA PHE A 348 -1.12 1.67 15.68
C PHE A 348 -2.51 1.40 16.29
N GLU A 349 -3.57 1.61 15.53
CA GLU A 349 -4.92 1.25 15.95
C GLU A 349 -5.02 -0.25 16.24
N HIS A 350 -4.37 -1.10 15.43
CA HIS A 350 -4.31 -2.54 15.68
C HIS A 350 -3.66 -2.87 17.04
N LEU A 351 -2.50 -2.26 17.33
CA LEU A 351 -1.79 -2.46 18.60
C LEU A 351 -2.61 -2.04 19.82
N VAL A 352 -3.37 -0.94 19.70
CA VAL A 352 -4.22 -0.44 20.80
C VAL A 352 -5.46 -1.31 20.99
N ASN A 353 -6.16 -1.67 19.90
CA ASN A 353 -7.45 -2.37 19.95
C ASN A 353 -7.37 -3.78 20.54
N LYS A 354 -6.29 -4.54 20.26
CA LYS A 354 -6.13 -5.91 20.79
C LYS A 354 -6.07 -5.96 22.32
N ASN A 355 -5.69 -4.84 22.94
CA ASN A 355 -5.47 -4.72 24.38
C ASN A 355 -6.55 -3.90 25.09
N GLN A 356 -7.55 -3.37 24.36
CA GLN A 356 -8.71 -2.69 24.93
C GLN A 356 -9.92 -3.63 24.92
N LYS A 357 -10.58 -3.78 26.07
CA LYS A 357 -11.81 -4.59 26.16
C LYS A 357 -12.91 -3.92 25.33
N SER A 358 -13.51 -4.67 24.41
CA SER A 358 -14.62 -4.24 23.53
C SER A 358 -15.82 -3.66 24.29
N ASP A 359 -15.96 -3.97 25.58
CA ASP A 359 -17.10 -3.58 26.43
C ASP A 359 -17.19 -2.07 26.74
N MET A 360 -16.15 -1.28 26.43
CA MET A 360 -16.11 0.16 26.72
C MET A 360 -16.68 1.07 25.62
N GLY A 361 -17.13 0.52 24.49
CA GLY A 361 -17.71 1.29 23.37
C GLY A 361 -16.77 2.34 22.76
N GLN A 362 -15.46 2.11 22.88
CA GLN A 362 -14.41 2.95 22.30
C GLN A 362 -14.17 2.47 20.86
N PHE A 363 -14.40 3.34 19.88
CA PHE A 363 -14.14 3.06 18.47
C PHE A 363 -13.28 4.17 17.89
N PHE A 364 -12.27 3.80 17.10
CA PHE A 364 -11.51 4.75 16.32
C PHE A 364 -12.39 5.36 15.23
N THR A 365 -12.26 6.67 15.04
CA THR A 365 -12.96 7.39 13.97
C THR A 365 -12.29 7.05 12.64
N PRO A 366 -13.02 6.52 11.64
CA PRO A 366 -12.42 6.26 10.34
C PRO A 366 -11.86 7.53 9.70
N ARG A 367 -10.70 7.41 9.05
CA ARG A 367 -9.91 8.53 8.51
C ARG A 367 -10.71 9.41 7.56
N TYR A 368 -11.46 8.80 6.66
CA TYR A 368 -12.36 9.51 5.76
C TYR A 368 -13.48 10.31 6.47
N VAL A 369 -13.92 9.88 7.65
CA VAL A 369 -14.87 10.69 8.45
C VAL A 369 -14.15 11.88 9.07
N ILE A 370 -12.92 11.68 9.56
CA ILE A 370 -12.07 12.75 10.09
C ILE A 370 -11.82 13.82 9.02
N ASP A 371 -11.37 13.42 7.83
CA ASP A 371 -11.07 14.33 6.73
C ASP A 371 -12.29 15.12 6.27
N MET A 372 -13.46 14.49 6.21
CA MET A 372 -14.73 15.19 5.96
C MET A 372 -14.96 16.29 6.99
N CYS A 373 -14.83 15.99 8.29
CA CYS A 373 -15.00 16.97 9.36
C CYS A 373 -14.01 18.13 9.26
N VAL A 374 -12.72 17.81 9.01
CA VAL A 374 -11.66 18.81 8.88
C VAL A 374 -11.91 19.71 7.67
N LYS A 375 -12.26 19.13 6.51
CA LYS A 375 -12.63 19.89 5.30
C LYS A 375 -13.82 20.81 5.57
N MET A 376 -14.89 20.31 6.18
CA MET A 376 -16.11 21.07 6.47
C MET A 376 -15.90 22.15 7.54
N LEU A 377 -15.05 21.94 8.54
CA LEU A 377 -14.74 22.99 9.53
C LEU A 377 -13.64 23.94 9.06
N ASN A 378 -12.83 23.58 8.07
CA ASN A 378 -11.78 24.43 7.49
C ASN A 378 -10.88 25.15 8.52
N PRO A 379 -10.13 24.42 9.37
CA PRO A 379 -9.21 25.03 10.32
C PRO A 379 -8.19 25.98 9.67
N LYS A 380 -7.84 27.08 10.36
CA LYS A 380 -6.89 28.11 9.89
C LYS A 380 -5.61 28.18 10.74
N PRO A 381 -4.49 28.72 10.18
CA PRO A 381 -3.18 28.79 10.86
C PRO A 381 -3.14 29.52 12.22
N LYS A 382 -4.14 30.33 12.57
CA LYS A 382 -4.19 31.06 13.85
C LYS A 382 -5.23 30.51 14.83
N GLU A 383 -6.01 29.53 14.39
CA GLU A 383 -7.10 28.97 15.17
C GLU A 383 -6.63 27.81 16.04
N LYS A 384 -7.16 27.75 17.26
CA LYS A 384 -6.89 26.68 18.23
C LYS A 384 -7.94 25.59 18.12
N MET A 385 -7.48 24.35 17.98
CA MET A 385 -8.33 23.17 17.95
C MET A 385 -8.10 22.29 19.18
N ILE A 386 -9.18 21.67 19.68
CA ILE A 386 -9.11 20.62 20.69
C ILE A 386 -9.98 19.41 20.36
N ASP A 387 -9.46 18.22 20.61
CA ASP A 387 -10.26 17.00 20.68
C ASP A 387 -10.36 16.55 22.15
N THR A 388 -11.57 16.43 22.66
CA THR A 388 -11.86 16.12 24.06
C THR A 388 -12.01 14.62 24.35
N ALA A 389 -11.96 13.79 23.30
CA ALA A 389 -11.97 12.34 23.34
C ALA A 389 -11.00 11.81 22.25
N ALA A 390 -9.74 12.23 22.36
CA ALA A 390 -8.80 12.26 21.25
C ALA A 390 -8.36 10.88 20.75
N GLY A 391 -8.47 9.82 21.55
CA GLY A 391 -7.92 8.51 21.22
C GLY A 391 -6.45 8.61 20.80
N SER A 392 -6.11 8.10 19.62
CA SER A 392 -4.78 8.21 19.00
C SER A 392 -4.53 9.56 18.31
N CYS A 393 -5.33 10.59 18.56
CA CYS A 393 -5.23 11.93 17.99
C CYS A 393 -5.50 12.03 16.47
N GLY A 394 -6.45 11.25 15.95
CA GLY A 394 -6.85 11.34 14.55
C GLY A 394 -7.30 12.75 14.11
N PHE A 395 -8.25 13.37 14.81
CA PHE A 395 -8.68 14.74 14.48
C PHE A 395 -7.57 15.79 14.61
N PRO A 396 -6.79 15.84 15.72
CA PRO A 396 -5.62 16.71 15.82
C PRO A 396 -4.66 16.57 14.64
N MET A 397 -4.29 15.33 14.29
CA MET A 397 -3.30 15.05 13.26
C MET A 397 -3.79 15.51 11.87
N HIS A 398 -5.02 15.17 11.48
CA HIS A 398 -5.54 15.57 10.16
C HIS A 398 -5.75 17.10 10.08
N THR A 399 -6.05 17.75 11.20
CA THR A 399 -6.09 19.22 11.30
C THR A 399 -4.72 19.85 11.07
N ILE A 400 -3.66 19.29 11.66
CA ILE A 400 -2.28 19.73 11.42
C ILE A 400 -1.97 19.69 9.93
N PHE A 401 -2.27 18.58 9.26
CA PHE A 401 -2.02 18.42 7.83
C PHE A 401 -2.81 19.41 6.96
N HIS A 402 -4.09 19.60 7.26
CA HIS A 402 -4.92 20.58 6.56
C HIS A 402 -4.36 21.99 6.67
N VAL A 403 -3.90 22.40 7.85
CA VAL A 403 -3.34 23.73 8.08
C VAL A 403 -1.94 23.86 7.51
N TRP A 404 -1.12 22.82 7.58
CA TRP A 404 0.20 22.82 6.96
C TRP A 404 0.13 22.93 5.44
N LYS A 405 -0.86 22.30 4.79
CA LYS A 405 -1.07 22.51 3.35
C LYS A 405 -1.40 23.98 3.02
N GLN A 406 -2.01 24.72 3.95
CA GLN A 406 -2.23 26.17 3.81
C GLN A 406 -0.94 26.98 4.05
N ILE A 407 -0.14 26.62 5.08
CA ILE A 407 1.13 27.30 5.40
C ILE A 407 2.20 27.02 4.32
N ASN A 408 2.19 25.81 3.77
CA ASN A 408 3.18 25.30 2.85
C ASN A 408 2.53 24.53 1.67
N PRO A 409 1.89 25.22 0.73
CA PRO A 409 1.15 24.58 -0.38
C PRO A 409 2.01 23.73 -1.33
N GLN A 410 3.33 23.92 -1.30
CA GLN A 410 4.30 23.21 -2.14
C GLN A 410 4.86 21.95 -1.47
N ALA A 411 4.39 21.59 -0.27
CA ALA A 411 4.80 20.37 0.41
C ALA A 411 4.28 19.14 -0.35
N ILE A 412 5.19 18.29 -0.84
CA ILE A 412 4.85 17.07 -1.59
C ILE A 412 4.31 15.96 -0.67
N ASN A 413 4.88 15.82 0.54
CA ASN A 413 4.42 14.84 1.54
C ASN A 413 4.43 15.49 2.93
N LEU A 414 3.29 15.44 3.61
CA LEU A 414 3.11 16.05 4.93
C LEU A 414 3.58 15.15 6.07
N PHE A 415 3.83 13.85 5.84
CA PHE A 415 4.35 12.91 6.82
C PHE A 415 5.79 12.53 6.46
N THR A 416 6.77 13.36 6.84
CA THR A 416 8.13 13.25 6.30
C THR A 416 9.23 13.34 7.34
N THR A 417 10.36 12.69 7.05
CA THR A 417 11.62 12.77 7.81
C THR A 417 12.29 14.14 7.66
N ARG A 418 11.85 14.97 6.72
CA ARG A 418 12.44 16.30 6.45
C ARG A 418 12.21 17.28 7.60
N ALA A 419 13.10 18.26 7.73
CA ALA A 419 12.92 19.32 8.70
C ALA A 419 11.66 20.15 8.41
N ARG A 420 10.91 20.47 9.47
CA ARG A 420 9.71 21.30 9.39
C ARG A 420 10.05 22.78 9.42
N LYS A 421 9.22 23.58 8.76
CA LYS A 421 9.31 25.04 8.84
C LYS A 421 8.96 25.51 10.26
N PRO A 422 9.56 26.61 10.75
CA PRO A 422 9.23 27.15 12.08
C PRO A 422 7.73 27.45 12.28
N GLU A 423 7.04 27.91 11.24
CA GLU A 423 5.61 28.19 11.29
C GLU A 423 4.75 26.92 11.41
N GLU A 424 5.15 25.84 10.73
CA GLU A 424 4.51 24.53 10.83
C GLU A 424 4.63 24.01 12.27
N LEU A 425 5.83 24.07 12.86
CA LEU A 425 6.08 23.67 14.25
C LEU A 425 5.30 24.53 15.25
N ALA A 426 5.32 25.85 15.08
CA ALA A 426 4.64 26.78 15.96
C ALA A 426 3.11 26.57 15.96
N TYR A 427 2.52 26.20 14.83
CA TYR A 427 1.10 25.85 14.77
C TYR A 427 0.79 24.66 15.68
N VAL A 428 1.53 23.56 15.53
CA VAL A 428 1.27 22.35 16.31
C VAL A 428 1.52 22.58 17.80
N GLN A 429 2.64 23.21 18.15
CA GLN A 429 3.04 23.47 19.54
C GLN A 429 2.06 24.35 20.32
N ASN A 430 1.36 25.27 19.65
CA ASN A 430 0.58 26.31 20.34
C ASN A 430 -0.93 26.22 20.10
N ASN A 431 -1.38 25.54 19.05
CA ASN A 431 -2.76 25.60 18.61
C ASN A 431 -3.50 24.26 18.55
N VAL A 432 -2.82 23.13 18.66
CA VAL A 432 -3.46 21.80 18.54
C VAL A 432 -3.38 21.07 19.88
N PHE A 433 -4.54 20.64 20.39
CA PHE A 433 -4.70 20.04 21.71
C PHE A 433 -5.53 18.74 21.64
N GLY A 434 -5.26 17.82 22.55
CA GLY A 434 -6.01 16.57 22.70
C GLY A 434 -6.14 16.17 24.17
N ILE A 435 -7.29 15.63 24.55
CA ILE A 435 -7.53 15.02 25.86
C ILE A 435 -8.12 13.64 25.64
N ASP A 436 -7.59 12.64 26.34
CA ASP A 436 -8.20 11.31 26.40
C ASP A 436 -8.01 10.66 27.77
N TYR A 437 -8.90 9.74 28.13
CA TYR A 437 -8.86 9.02 29.40
C TYR A 437 -8.07 7.70 29.33
N SER A 438 -7.68 7.24 28.15
CA SER A 438 -6.79 6.09 27.98
C SER A 438 -5.35 6.58 27.85
N GLU A 439 -4.52 6.38 28.90
CA GLU A 439 -3.10 6.77 28.85
C GLU A 439 -2.35 6.10 27.68
N LYS A 440 -2.71 4.84 27.34
CA LYS A 440 -2.16 4.15 26.17
C LYS A 440 -2.49 4.87 24.87
N SER A 441 -3.73 5.32 24.70
CA SER A 441 -4.16 6.07 23.52
C SER A 441 -3.46 7.43 23.46
N VAL A 442 -3.36 8.13 24.60
CA VAL A 442 -2.61 9.39 24.74
C VAL A 442 -1.16 9.22 24.31
N ARG A 443 -0.47 8.15 24.74
CA ARG A 443 0.93 7.89 24.36
C ARG A 443 1.09 7.65 22.86
N VAL A 444 0.16 6.92 22.23
CA VAL A 444 0.13 6.76 20.77
C VAL A 444 -0.10 8.10 20.08
N GLY A 445 -1.09 8.89 20.52
CA GLY A 445 -1.36 10.20 19.96
C GLY A 445 -0.20 11.18 20.12
N ARG A 446 0.51 11.15 21.26
CA ARG A 446 1.75 11.90 21.47
C ARG A 446 2.82 11.48 20.47
N MET A 447 3.01 10.19 20.26
CA MET A 447 4.00 9.68 19.31
C MET A 447 3.67 10.04 17.85
N LEU A 448 2.40 9.95 17.45
CA LEU A 448 1.95 10.41 16.13
C LEU A 448 2.15 11.93 15.97
N ASN A 449 1.87 12.70 17.02
CA ASN A 449 2.12 14.14 17.00
C ASN A 449 3.61 14.49 16.95
N ILE A 450 4.52 13.68 17.54
CA ILE A 450 5.99 13.83 17.40
C ILE A 450 6.39 13.82 15.93
N ILE A 451 5.78 12.93 15.14
CA ILE A 451 6.05 12.82 13.71
C ILE A 451 5.59 14.09 12.98
N ALA A 452 4.52 14.71 13.48
CA ALA A 452 4.05 16.02 13.06
C ALA A 452 4.81 17.20 13.72
N GLY A 453 5.89 16.97 14.47
CA GLY A 453 6.65 18.02 15.19
C GLY A 453 6.46 17.94 16.70
N ASP A 454 6.73 19.01 17.44
CA ASP A 454 6.74 18.95 18.92
C ASP A 454 5.34 18.87 19.58
N GLY A 455 4.26 18.69 18.79
CA GLY A 455 2.85 18.69 19.20
C GLY A 455 2.43 17.71 20.29
N HIS A 456 3.32 16.81 20.67
CA HIS A 456 3.13 15.84 21.73
C HIS A 456 2.92 16.47 23.10
N THR A 457 3.36 17.71 23.33
CA THR A 457 3.19 18.38 24.62
C THR A 457 1.72 18.62 24.95
N ASN A 458 0.85 18.79 23.95
CA ASN A 458 -0.54 19.24 24.14
C ASN A 458 -1.57 18.11 24.14
N VAL A 459 -1.12 16.85 24.17
CA VAL A 459 -2.00 15.67 24.29
C VAL A 459 -1.91 15.14 25.72
N ILE A 460 -3.04 15.18 26.43
CA ILE A 460 -3.07 15.13 27.90
C ILE A 460 -3.97 13.98 28.35
N TYR A 461 -3.47 13.18 29.30
CA TYR A 461 -4.26 12.16 29.98
C TYR A 461 -5.16 12.78 31.06
N LEU A 462 -6.46 12.95 30.79
CA LEU A 462 -7.45 13.46 31.75
C LEU A 462 -8.81 12.81 31.54
N ASN A 463 -9.65 12.80 32.58
CA ASN A 463 -11.07 12.51 32.43
C ASN A 463 -11.84 13.79 32.05
N THR A 464 -12.17 13.95 30.77
CA THR A 464 -12.88 15.15 30.27
C THR A 464 -14.20 15.43 30.99
N LEU A 465 -14.94 14.39 31.40
CA LEU A 465 -16.25 14.52 32.04
C LEU A 465 -16.20 14.82 33.54
N ASP A 466 -15.04 14.73 34.19
CA ASP A 466 -14.91 14.91 35.66
C ASP A 466 -13.90 16.01 36.01
N PHE A 467 -14.13 17.20 35.46
CA PHE A 467 -13.20 18.31 35.58
C PHE A 467 -13.15 18.93 36.99
N TYR A 468 -14.16 18.68 37.83
CA TYR A 468 -14.12 19.06 39.25
C TYR A 468 -13.00 18.34 40.02
N ASN A 469 -12.61 17.13 39.57
CA ASN A 469 -11.65 16.29 40.26
C ASN A 469 -10.28 16.21 39.54
N TRP A 470 -10.04 17.04 38.51
CA TRP A 470 -8.75 17.04 37.80
C TRP A 470 -7.56 17.21 38.73
N LYS A 471 -7.65 18.15 39.68
CA LYS A 471 -6.58 18.39 40.64
C LYS A 471 -6.26 17.15 41.46
N LYS A 472 -7.28 16.62 42.14
CA LYS A 472 -7.18 15.45 43.01
C LYS A 472 -6.71 14.20 42.28
N ASN A 473 -7.22 13.95 41.08
CA ASN A 473 -7.02 12.68 40.37
C ASN A 473 -5.79 12.69 39.45
N PHE A 474 -5.27 13.86 39.09
CA PHE A 474 -4.18 13.98 38.11
C PHE A 474 -3.15 15.04 38.50
N LEU A 475 -3.55 16.27 38.79
CA LEU A 475 -2.58 17.37 38.95
C LEU A 475 -1.75 17.23 40.22
N ASP A 476 -2.24 16.56 41.26
CA ASP A 476 -1.49 16.29 42.49
C ASP A 476 -0.60 15.03 42.39
N ASP A 477 -0.60 14.32 41.24
CA ASP A 477 0.24 13.12 40.99
C ASP A 477 1.56 13.51 40.31
N ASP A 478 2.69 13.24 40.97
CA ASP A 478 4.04 13.56 40.48
C ASP A 478 4.40 12.85 39.16
N LYS A 479 3.95 11.59 38.98
CA LYS A 479 4.19 10.82 37.73
C LYS A 479 3.38 11.38 36.58
N TRP A 480 2.18 11.86 36.87
CA TRP A 480 1.37 12.55 35.87
C TRP A 480 2.01 13.89 35.49
N GLN A 481 2.46 14.67 36.48
CA GLN A 481 3.09 15.96 36.26
C GLN A 481 4.36 15.83 35.40
N SER A 482 5.22 14.85 35.67
CA SER A 482 6.46 14.65 34.90
C SER A 482 6.22 14.42 33.40
N LYS A 483 5.03 13.94 33.02
CA LYS A 483 4.65 13.67 31.63
C LYS A 483 3.81 14.78 31.00
N TYR A 484 2.82 15.31 31.72
CA TYR A 484 1.71 16.08 31.12
C TYR A 484 1.60 17.53 31.61
N HIS A 485 2.41 17.93 32.60
CA HIS A 485 2.29 19.26 33.21
C HIS A 485 2.42 20.41 32.22
N GLU A 486 3.41 20.35 31.32
CA GLU A 486 3.65 21.42 30.34
C GLU A 486 2.43 21.68 29.44
N GLY A 487 1.87 20.61 28.86
CA GLY A 487 0.64 20.68 28.07
C GLY A 487 -0.55 21.20 28.84
N PHE A 488 -0.69 20.74 30.08
CA PHE A 488 -1.78 21.18 30.95
C PHE A 488 -1.70 22.66 31.29
N VAL A 489 -0.50 23.21 31.51
CA VAL A 489 -0.33 24.65 31.72
C VAL A 489 -0.82 25.44 30.50
N LYS A 490 -0.45 25.00 29.29
CA LYS A 490 -0.94 25.60 28.03
C LYS A 490 -2.46 25.51 27.91
N LEU A 491 -3.05 24.35 28.21
CA LEU A 491 -4.51 24.17 28.23
C LEU A 491 -5.19 25.08 29.25
N ALA A 492 -4.68 25.15 30.48
CA ALA A 492 -5.25 25.94 31.56
C ALA A 492 -5.21 27.46 31.28
N GLN A 493 -4.24 27.93 30.50
CA GLN A 493 -4.19 29.31 30.01
C GLN A 493 -5.34 29.65 29.05
N LEU A 494 -5.94 28.65 28.40
CA LEU A 494 -7.09 28.82 27.51
C LEU A 494 -8.43 28.78 28.26
N SER A 495 -8.41 28.66 29.59
CA SER A 495 -9.60 28.78 30.42
C SER A 495 -10.32 30.10 30.15
N ALA A 496 -11.65 30.06 30.16
CA ALA A 496 -12.48 31.27 30.08
C ALA A 496 -12.41 32.10 31.37
N ASP A 497 -12.00 31.52 32.50
CA ASP A 497 -11.80 32.19 33.79
C ASP A 497 -10.50 31.69 34.46
N PRO A 498 -9.32 32.06 33.93
CA PRO A 498 -8.04 31.50 34.36
C PRO A 498 -7.63 31.96 35.78
N ILE A 499 -8.23 33.06 36.27
CA ILE A 499 -7.97 33.65 37.59
C ILE A 499 -8.92 33.11 38.68
N ALA A 500 -9.87 32.24 38.32
CA ALA A 500 -10.78 31.66 39.29
C ALA A 500 -10.04 30.87 40.40
N ASN A 501 -10.46 31.09 41.64
CA ASN A 501 -9.92 30.42 42.83
C ASN A 501 -10.40 28.98 43.01
N SER A 502 -11.40 28.53 42.25
CA SER A 502 -11.91 27.16 42.32
C SER A 502 -11.80 26.45 40.98
N ASP A 503 -11.34 25.20 41.03
CA ASP A 503 -11.21 24.31 39.85
C ASP A 503 -12.54 24.18 39.10
N ARG A 504 -13.66 24.19 39.85
CA ARG A 504 -15.02 24.14 39.31
C ARG A 504 -15.37 25.29 38.37
N LYS A 505 -14.78 26.47 38.57
CA LYS A 505 -14.95 27.62 37.67
C LYS A 505 -13.84 27.64 36.63
N LYS A 506 -12.60 27.44 37.07
CA LYS A 506 -11.40 27.51 36.24
C LYS A 506 -11.41 26.52 35.08
N TYR A 507 -11.86 25.29 35.29
CA TYR A 507 -11.85 24.25 34.26
C TYR A 507 -13.21 23.99 33.63
N LYS A 508 -14.21 24.85 33.91
CA LYS A 508 -15.57 24.71 33.36
C LYS A 508 -15.61 24.98 31.88
N ALA A 509 -15.02 26.09 31.42
CA ALA A 509 -15.09 26.53 30.04
C ALA A 509 -13.72 26.99 29.51
N PHE A 510 -13.54 26.87 28.20
CA PHE A 510 -12.31 27.21 27.49
C PHE A 510 -12.62 28.00 26.22
N ASN A 511 -11.59 28.59 25.61
CA ASN A 511 -11.71 29.48 24.46
C ASN A 511 -11.12 28.89 23.17
N PHE A 512 -11.54 27.68 22.77
CA PHE A 512 -11.13 27.08 21.50
C PHE A 512 -11.97 27.57 20.31
N ASP A 513 -11.32 27.72 19.15
CA ASP A 513 -11.96 28.07 17.88
C ASP A 513 -12.69 26.87 17.27
N ILE A 514 -12.09 25.69 17.41
CA ILE A 514 -12.52 24.46 16.75
C ILE A 514 -12.53 23.31 17.75
N LEU A 515 -13.58 22.49 17.72
CA LEU A 515 -13.62 21.23 18.43
C LEU A 515 -14.05 20.11 17.51
N MET A 516 -13.27 19.04 17.44
CA MET A 516 -13.67 17.82 16.75
C MET A 516 -13.49 16.66 17.69
N ALA A 517 -14.52 15.83 17.84
CA ALA A 517 -14.48 14.71 18.79
C ALA A 517 -15.37 13.55 18.35
N ASN A 518 -14.96 12.36 18.76
CA ASN A 518 -15.79 11.14 18.71
C ASN A 518 -15.91 10.56 20.13
N PRO A 519 -16.84 11.07 20.96
CA PRO A 519 -17.05 10.59 22.32
C PRO A 519 -17.45 9.11 22.39
N PRO A 520 -17.19 8.42 23.51
CA PRO A 520 -17.60 7.02 23.69
C PRO A 520 -19.13 6.87 23.66
N PHE A 521 -19.64 5.94 22.85
CA PHE A 521 -21.08 5.72 22.63
C PHE A 521 -21.75 4.79 23.66
N ALA A 522 -20.97 4.12 24.51
CA ALA A 522 -21.49 3.15 25.46
C ALA A 522 -21.13 3.49 26.90
N GLY A 523 -22.05 3.13 27.80
CA GLY A 523 -21.92 3.27 29.24
C GLY A 523 -22.55 4.56 29.76
N ALA A 524 -23.62 4.41 30.53
CA ALA A 524 -24.20 5.51 31.29
C ALA A 524 -23.33 5.81 32.52
N LEU A 525 -23.20 7.10 32.86
CA LEU A 525 -22.73 7.52 34.17
C LEU A 525 -23.91 7.52 35.13
N ASP A 526 -23.74 6.92 36.30
CA ASP A 526 -24.67 6.91 37.43
C ASP A 526 -24.11 7.68 38.65
N ASN A 527 -22.86 8.16 38.56
CA ASN A 527 -22.22 8.95 39.60
C ASN A 527 -22.85 10.36 39.68
N THR A 528 -23.55 10.61 40.78
CA THR A 528 -24.23 11.89 41.06
C THR A 528 -23.28 13.10 41.00
N GLU A 529 -22.05 12.97 41.50
CA GLU A 529 -21.07 14.07 41.51
C GLU A 529 -20.70 14.47 40.08
N GLN A 530 -20.48 13.51 39.19
CA GLN A 530 -20.14 13.75 37.78
C GLN A 530 -21.33 14.30 36.99
N ILE A 531 -22.52 13.74 37.18
CA ILE A 531 -23.74 14.19 36.47
C ILE A 531 -24.12 15.62 36.89
N SER A 532 -23.96 15.96 38.17
CA SER A 532 -24.33 17.28 38.71
C SER A 532 -23.53 18.45 38.14
N GLN A 533 -22.43 18.18 37.44
CA GLN A 533 -21.58 19.21 36.81
C GLN A 533 -22.25 19.81 35.55
N TYR A 534 -23.29 19.15 35.01
CA TYR A 534 -23.87 19.41 33.70
C TYR A 534 -25.37 19.70 33.75
N ASP A 535 -25.83 20.65 32.95
CA ASP A 535 -27.25 20.94 32.74
C ASP A 535 -27.97 19.73 32.11
N LEU A 536 -27.36 19.08 31.12
CA LEU A 536 -27.86 17.83 30.51
C LEU A 536 -27.87 16.65 31.49
N GLY A 537 -27.19 16.78 32.63
CA GLY A 537 -27.30 15.86 33.77
C GLY A 537 -28.65 15.91 34.48
N HIS A 538 -29.46 16.95 34.23
CA HIS A 538 -30.74 17.20 34.87
C HIS A 538 -31.90 16.95 33.88
N LYS A 539 -33.08 16.62 34.41
CA LYS A 539 -34.26 16.36 33.57
C LYS A 539 -34.56 17.55 32.65
N GLY A 540 -34.65 17.28 31.35
CA GLY A 540 -34.93 18.29 30.33
C GLY A 540 -33.77 19.23 30.03
N GLY A 541 -32.55 18.97 30.53
CA GLY A 541 -31.40 19.85 30.30
C GLY A 541 -31.48 21.16 31.09
N ILE A 542 -32.15 21.14 32.25
CA ILE A 542 -32.40 22.33 33.08
C ILE A 542 -31.75 22.14 34.44
N CYS A 543 -30.72 22.92 34.76
CA CYS A 543 -29.97 22.84 36.02
C CYS A 543 -30.84 22.85 37.29
N SER A 544 -31.96 23.58 37.28
CA SER A 544 -32.88 23.67 38.43
C SER A 544 -33.83 22.47 38.57
N ALA A 545 -33.87 21.57 37.59
CA ALA A 545 -34.72 20.38 37.62
C ALA A 545 -34.07 19.26 38.43
N LYS A 546 -34.78 18.14 38.62
CA LYS A 546 -34.23 16.97 39.31
C LYS A 546 -33.09 16.36 38.48
N LEU A 547 -31.99 15.98 39.14
CA LEU A 547 -30.91 15.20 38.53
C LEU A 547 -31.44 13.88 37.97
N GLN A 548 -30.89 13.45 36.83
CA GLN A 548 -31.16 12.13 36.27
C GLN A 548 -30.41 11.06 37.06
N ASN A 549 -30.96 9.83 37.12
CA ASN A 549 -30.32 8.73 37.86
C ASN A 549 -29.09 8.20 37.12
N ALA A 550 -29.16 8.18 35.78
CA ALA A 550 -28.07 7.80 34.90
C ALA A 550 -28.20 8.59 33.60
N VAL A 551 -27.06 8.95 33.00
CA VAL A 551 -27.00 9.68 31.72
C VAL A 551 -25.90 9.09 30.86
N ASP A 552 -26.20 8.85 29.59
CA ASP A 552 -25.21 8.36 28.64
C ASP A 552 -24.06 9.37 28.47
N ARG A 553 -22.82 8.86 28.39
CA ARG A 553 -21.61 9.71 28.35
C ARG A 553 -21.62 10.66 27.16
N ASP A 554 -22.03 10.17 25.99
CA ASP A 554 -22.11 10.95 24.75
C ASP A 554 -22.99 12.20 24.92
N ILE A 555 -24.10 12.10 25.66
CA ILE A 555 -24.97 13.24 25.98
C ILE A 555 -24.22 14.30 26.79
N LEU A 556 -23.49 13.90 27.84
CA LEU A 556 -22.72 14.84 28.67
C LEU A 556 -21.54 15.46 27.91
N PHE A 557 -20.95 14.71 26.97
CA PHE A 557 -19.92 15.23 26.08
C PHE A 557 -20.45 16.34 25.16
N ILE A 558 -21.73 16.36 24.77
CA ILE A 558 -22.30 17.48 24.00
C ILE A 558 -22.11 18.79 24.76
N GLU A 559 -22.57 18.85 26.01
CA GLU A 559 -22.42 20.04 26.84
C GLU A 559 -20.96 20.33 27.15
N ARG A 560 -20.17 19.31 27.51
CA ARG A 560 -18.75 19.49 27.80
C ARG A 560 -18.01 20.10 26.62
N ASN A 561 -18.23 19.61 25.41
CA ASN A 561 -17.60 20.11 24.20
C ASN A 561 -18.03 21.55 23.89
N LEU A 562 -19.31 21.89 24.06
CA LEU A 562 -19.78 23.27 23.92
C LEU A 562 -19.18 24.23 24.97
N ASN A 563 -18.82 23.73 26.15
CA ASN A 563 -18.09 24.50 27.15
C ASN A 563 -16.62 24.76 26.75
N PHE A 564 -16.00 23.91 25.94
CA PHE A 564 -14.64 24.15 25.41
C PHE A 564 -14.60 25.16 24.27
N LEU A 565 -15.71 25.37 23.57
CA LEU A 565 -15.80 26.33 22.47
C LEU A 565 -16.00 27.77 22.97
N LYS A 566 -15.22 28.69 22.40
CA LYS A 566 -15.49 30.13 22.54
C LYS A 566 -16.77 30.51 21.77
N PRO A 567 -17.46 31.62 22.13
CA PRO A 567 -18.49 32.22 21.28
C PRO A 567 -18.00 32.42 19.83
N GLY A 568 -18.79 31.96 18.86
CA GLY A 568 -18.43 31.95 17.43
C GLY A 568 -17.54 30.76 16.99
N GLY A 569 -17.00 29.99 17.94
CA GLY A 569 -16.28 28.74 17.68
C GLY A 569 -17.21 27.67 17.12
N ARG A 570 -16.63 26.68 16.43
CA ARG A 570 -17.36 25.66 15.66
C ARG A 570 -16.91 24.25 16.01
N MET A 571 -17.84 23.30 15.89
CA MET A 571 -17.60 21.92 16.29
C MET A 571 -18.19 20.92 15.31
N ALA A 572 -17.48 19.79 15.16
CA ALA A 572 -18.00 18.56 14.58
C ALA A 572 -17.92 17.44 15.62
N VAL A 573 -19.04 16.83 15.95
CA VAL A 573 -19.08 15.73 16.94
C VAL A 573 -19.81 14.53 16.36
N VAL A 574 -19.19 13.36 16.46
CA VAL A 574 -19.82 12.09 16.07
C VAL A 574 -20.72 11.62 17.20
N LEU A 575 -21.99 11.33 16.90
CA LEU A 575 -22.98 10.88 17.88
C LEU A 575 -23.85 9.76 17.29
N PRO A 576 -24.48 8.91 18.12
CA PRO A 576 -25.48 7.95 17.67
C PRO A 576 -26.67 8.65 16.99
N GLN A 577 -27.19 8.05 15.91
CA GLN A 577 -28.31 8.64 15.16
C GLN A 577 -29.58 8.81 16.01
N GLY A 578 -29.76 7.97 17.04
CA GLY A 578 -30.88 8.06 17.98
C GLY A 578 -30.95 9.40 18.73
N THR A 579 -29.80 10.04 18.98
CA THR A 579 -29.73 11.36 19.64
C THR A 579 -30.43 12.45 18.83
N PHE A 580 -30.46 12.31 17.50
CA PHE A 580 -31.09 13.28 16.60
C PHE A 580 -32.56 12.98 16.31
N ASN A 581 -32.97 11.72 16.34
CA ASN A 581 -34.27 11.31 15.80
C ASN A 581 -35.29 10.89 16.86
N ASN A 582 -34.85 10.49 18.06
CA ASN A 582 -35.75 10.01 19.08
C ASN A 582 -36.51 11.17 19.75
N SER A 583 -37.81 10.99 20.01
CA SER A 583 -38.63 11.98 20.71
C SER A 583 -38.17 12.22 22.15
N SER A 584 -37.69 11.17 22.83
CA SER A 584 -37.10 11.28 24.18
C SER A 584 -35.85 12.15 24.23
N ALA A 585 -35.14 12.33 23.12
CA ALA A 585 -33.94 13.14 22.99
C ALA A 585 -34.23 14.60 22.58
N GLN A 586 -35.50 15.02 22.51
CA GLN A 586 -35.88 16.38 22.11
C GLN A 586 -35.18 17.47 22.94
N TYR A 587 -35.09 17.28 24.26
CA TYR A 587 -34.45 18.24 25.16
C TYR A 587 -32.96 18.49 24.84
N ILE A 588 -32.28 17.49 24.26
CA ILE A 588 -30.88 17.60 23.83
C ILE A 588 -30.79 18.54 22.62
N ARG A 589 -31.69 18.38 21.65
CA ARG A 589 -31.76 19.25 20.47
C ARG A 589 -32.11 20.68 20.84
N GLU A 590 -33.06 20.86 21.76
CA GLU A 590 -33.42 22.19 22.29
C GLU A 590 -32.23 22.85 23.01
N TYR A 591 -31.48 22.08 23.82
CA TYR A 591 -30.26 22.54 24.47
C TYR A 591 -29.22 23.00 23.44
N ILE A 592 -28.96 22.21 22.39
CA ILE A 592 -28.01 22.56 21.32
C ILE A 592 -28.45 23.84 20.60
N LEU A 593 -29.71 23.92 20.15
CA LEU A 593 -30.24 25.07 19.40
C LEU A 593 -30.27 26.36 20.23
N LYS A 594 -30.40 26.23 21.56
CA LYS A 594 -30.28 27.38 22.48
C LYS A 594 -28.87 27.98 22.44
N GLN A 595 -27.84 27.16 22.35
CA GLN A 595 -26.44 27.56 22.47
C GLN A 595 -25.75 27.82 21.11
N CYS A 596 -26.19 27.13 20.05
CA CYS A 596 -25.51 27.12 18.77
C CYS A 596 -26.44 27.18 17.55
N ARG A 597 -25.88 27.70 16.45
CA ARG A 597 -26.38 27.47 15.09
C ARG A 597 -26.11 26.03 14.69
N LEU A 598 -27.14 25.35 14.20
CA LEU A 598 -26.98 24.07 13.54
C LEU A 598 -26.46 24.30 12.11
N LEU A 599 -25.25 23.83 11.80
CA LEU A 599 -24.66 24.00 10.47
C LEU A 599 -25.04 22.84 9.56
N ALA A 600 -24.80 21.63 10.03
CA ALA A 600 -25.06 20.42 9.27
C ALA A 600 -25.31 19.19 10.14
N VAL A 601 -26.04 18.22 9.58
CA VAL A 601 -26.12 16.85 10.09
C VAL A 601 -25.81 15.89 8.95
N VAL A 602 -24.72 15.12 9.08
CA VAL A 602 -24.30 14.14 8.07
C VAL A 602 -24.49 12.73 8.62
N GLY A 603 -25.45 11.99 8.06
CA GLY A 603 -25.68 10.59 8.39
C GLY A 603 -24.60 9.69 7.79
N LEU A 604 -23.99 8.82 8.58
CA LEU A 604 -22.95 7.89 8.12
C LEU A 604 -23.55 6.51 7.79
N HIS A 605 -22.88 5.79 6.89
CA HIS A 605 -23.29 4.43 6.53
C HIS A 605 -23.20 3.48 7.73
N GLY A 606 -24.10 2.49 7.82
CA GLY A 606 -24.19 1.60 8.99
C GLY A 606 -22.97 0.72 9.26
N ASN A 607 -22.07 0.60 8.28
CA ASN A 607 -20.82 -0.16 8.40
C ASN A 607 -19.60 0.72 8.74
N THR A 608 -19.73 2.05 8.77
CA THR A 608 -18.59 2.98 8.93
C THR A 608 -17.72 2.67 10.15
N PHE A 609 -18.36 2.40 11.31
CA PHE A 609 -17.68 2.09 12.57
C PHE A 609 -17.55 0.58 12.86
N LYS A 610 -17.87 -0.29 11.90
CA LYS A 610 -17.61 -1.74 12.07
C LYS A 610 -16.11 -2.01 12.02
N ASN A 611 -15.60 -2.75 13.00
CA ASN A 611 -14.22 -3.22 13.06
C ASN A 611 -14.24 -4.72 13.41
N GLY A 612 -14.22 -5.59 12.40
CA GLY A 612 -14.25 -7.05 12.57
C GLY A 612 -15.46 -7.56 13.37
N LYS A 613 -15.27 -8.65 14.13
CA LYS A 613 -16.33 -9.32 14.91
C LYS A 613 -16.87 -8.53 16.11
N SER A 614 -16.25 -7.41 16.48
CA SER A 614 -16.58 -6.62 17.68
C SER A 614 -17.12 -5.21 17.39
N GLY A 615 -17.27 -4.84 16.11
CA GLY A 615 -17.80 -3.53 15.72
C GLY A 615 -19.29 -3.35 16.03
N THR A 616 -19.69 -2.15 16.47
CA THR A 616 -21.11 -1.82 16.61
C THR A 616 -21.72 -1.52 15.24
N GLY A 617 -22.90 -2.08 14.96
CA GLY A 617 -23.73 -1.69 13.81
C GLY A 617 -24.58 -0.44 14.07
N THR A 618 -24.25 0.33 15.13
CA THR A 618 -24.97 1.55 15.50
C THR A 618 -24.79 2.57 14.40
N LYS A 619 -25.89 3.00 13.77
CA LYS A 619 -25.86 4.13 12.84
C LYS A 619 -25.46 5.39 13.59
N THR A 620 -24.48 6.10 13.07
CA THR A 620 -23.95 7.35 13.63
C THR A 620 -24.18 8.50 12.66
N SER A 621 -24.10 9.71 13.18
CA SER A 621 -24.12 10.92 12.38
C SER A 621 -23.11 11.92 12.94
N VAL A 622 -22.61 12.79 12.09
CA VAL A 622 -21.75 13.91 12.50
C VAL A 622 -22.61 15.17 12.59
N LEU A 623 -22.60 15.78 13.77
CA LEU A 623 -23.25 17.05 14.04
C LEU A 623 -22.26 18.19 13.89
N PHE A 624 -22.57 19.15 13.03
CA PHE A 624 -21.80 20.38 12.86
C PHE A 624 -22.56 21.57 13.44
N VAL A 625 -21.93 22.32 14.34
CA VAL A 625 -22.53 23.50 14.99
C VAL A 625 -21.55 24.66 15.10
N GLN A 626 -22.07 25.88 15.20
CA GLN A 626 -21.30 27.08 15.54
C GLN A 626 -21.97 27.81 16.70
N LYS A 627 -21.21 28.11 17.75
CA LYS A 627 -21.75 28.76 18.95
C LYS A 627 -22.24 30.17 18.61
N TRP A 628 -23.44 30.52 19.11
CA TRP A 628 -23.99 31.85 18.89
C TRP A 628 -23.07 32.93 19.46
N THR A 629 -23.06 34.10 18.83
CA THR A 629 -22.41 35.32 19.33
C THR A 629 -23.45 36.41 19.56
N ASP A 630 -23.12 37.30 20.50
CA ASP A 630 -23.84 38.55 20.73
C ASP A 630 -22.82 39.66 21.05
N GLU A 631 -23.28 40.90 21.13
CA GLU A 631 -22.42 42.06 21.39
C GLU A 631 -21.73 42.02 22.77
N ASN A 632 -22.24 41.23 23.71
CA ASN A 632 -21.76 41.14 25.09
C ASN A 632 -20.88 39.91 25.34
N CYS A 633 -20.69 39.03 24.35
CA CYS A 633 -19.98 37.78 24.54
C CYS A 633 -18.45 37.93 24.66
N GLY A 634 -17.90 39.11 24.37
CA GLY A 634 -16.46 39.41 24.44
C GLY A 634 -15.66 38.92 23.23
N PHE A 635 -16.32 38.46 22.17
CA PHE A 635 -15.72 37.98 20.91
C PHE A 635 -16.36 38.66 19.70
N PRO A 636 -15.72 38.61 18.51
CA PRO A 636 -16.32 39.11 17.28
C PRO A 636 -17.70 38.49 17.01
N ASN A 637 -18.68 39.30 16.62
CA ASN A 637 -20.06 38.86 16.37
C ASN A 637 -20.19 38.17 15.00
N ILE A 638 -19.56 37.01 14.84
CA ILE A 638 -19.43 36.27 13.58
C ILE A 638 -20.51 35.19 13.35
N CYS A 639 -21.37 34.94 14.34
CA CYS A 639 -22.51 34.02 14.25
C CYS A 639 -23.66 34.53 15.13
N PRO A 640 -24.27 35.70 14.83
CA PRO A 640 -25.39 36.23 15.60
C PRO A 640 -26.60 35.28 15.52
N LYS A 641 -27.33 35.17 16.63
CA LYS A 641 -28.58 34.40 16.66
C LYS A 641 -29.67 35.15 15.86
N PRO A 642 -30.31 34.51 14.87
CA PRO A 642 -31.41 35.12 14.13
C PRO A 642 -32.58 35.49 15.04
N GLU A 643 -33.30 36.55 14.66
CA GLU A 643 -34.60 36.86 15.27
C GLU A 643 -35.61 35.77 14.94
N LEU A 644 -36.59 35.59 15.83
CA LEU A 644 -37.68 34.65 15.59
C LEU A 644 -38.57 35.19 14.45
N ASN A 645 -39.02 34.30 13.57
CA ASN A 645 -39.98 34.63 12.53
C ASN A 645 -41.35 34.98 13.16
N GLN A 646 -42.32 35.35 12.32
CA GLN A 646 -43.68 35.72 12.77
C GLN A 646 -44.43 34.60 13.54
N LYS A 647 -43.97 33.35 13.44
CA LYS A 647 -44.51 32.19 14.18
C LYS A 647 -43.76 31.91 15.49
N GLY A 648 -42.74 32.71 15.83
CA GLY A 648 -41.90 32.48 17.00
C GLY A 648 -40.85 31.38 16.79
N GLU A 649 -40.50 31.05 15.55
CA GLU A 649 -39.57 29.99 15.19
C GLU A 649 -38.23 30.58 14.72
N LEU A 650 -37.12 29.90 15.03
CA LEU A 650 -35.82 30.21 14.42
C LEU A 650 -35.81 29.69 12.98
N ASP A 651 -35.62 30.59 12.03
CA ASP A 651 -35.59 30.26 10.60
C ASP A 651 -34.20 30.58 10.00
N TYR A 652 -33.46 29.53 9.66
CA TYR A 652 -32.19 29.60 8.96
C TYR A 652 -31.91 28.28 8.25
N SER A 653 -31.12 28.32 7.17
CA SER A 653 -30.79 27.11 6.42
C SER A 653 -29.82 26.20 7.16
N VAL A 654 -30.07 24.90 7.08
CA VAL A 654 -29.26 23.81 7.65
C VAL A 654 -28.95 22.80 6.56
N PHE A 655 -27.71 22.32 6.52
CA PHE A 655 -27.27 21.32 5.54
C PHE A 655 -27.51 19.89 6.05
N PHE A 656 -28.26 19.09 5.31
CA PHE A 656 -28.46 17.67 5.61
C PHE A 656 -27.89 16.81 4.49
N ALA A 657 -27.10 15.80 4.86
CA ALA A 657 -26.57 14.83 3.91
C ALA A 657 -26.53 13.42 4.52
N THR A 658 -26.40 12.41 3.69
CA THR A 658 -26.23 11.02 4.11
C THR A 658 -25.25 10.34 3.18
N MET A 659 -24.24 9.70 3.75
CA MET A 659 -23.27 8.85 3.06
C MET A 659 -23.99 7.71 2.36
N GLN A 660 -23.91 7.66 1.03
CA GLN A 660 -24.53 6.64 0.18
C GLN A 660 -23.60 5.45 -0.06
N GLU A 661 -22.29 5.71 -0.21
CA GLU A 661 -21.35 4.66 -0.55
C GLU A 661 -20.77 3.97 0.69
N PRO A 662 -20.74 2.63 0.74
CA PRO A 662 -20.16 1.92 1.85
C PRO A 662 -18.62 1.94 1.77
N SER A 663 -18.00 2.44 2.82
CA SER A 663 -16.54 2.36 3.02
C SER A 663 -16.06 1.03 3.58
N LYS A 664 -16.99 0.24 4.13
CA LYS A 664 -16.73 -1.08 4.70
C LYS A 664 -17.86 -2.04 4.36
N ASP A 665 -17.50 -3.30 4.19
CA ASP A 665 -18.44 -4.40 3.99
C ASP A 665 -19.17 -4.77 5.30
N SER A 666 -19.99 -5.82 5.26
CA SER A 666 -20.70 -6.31 6.45
C SER A 666 -19.77 -6.87 7.54
N SER A 667 -18.57 -7.31 7.16
CA SER A 667 -17.52 -7.90 8.00
C SER A 667 -16.69 -6.83 8.72
N GLY A 668 -16.72 -5.59 8.23
CA GLY A 668 -15.94 -4.46 8.72
C GLY A 668 -14.64 -4.25 7.95
N ASP A 669 -14.44 -4.95 6.83
CA ASP A 669 -13.26 -4.80 5.97
C ASP A 669 -13.45 -3.61 5.02
N LYS A 670 -12.37 -2.85 4.80
CA LYS A 670 -12.36 -1.66 3.94
C LYS A 670 -12.68 -2.06 2.49
N ILE A 671 -13.61 -1.35 1.88
CA ILE A 671 -13.89 -1.44 0.44
C ILE A 671 -13.02 -0.40 -0.25
N TYR A 672 -12.20 -0.81 -1.21
CA TYR A 672 -11.36 0.10 -1.98
C TYR A 672 -12.02 0.45 -3.31
N VAL A 673 -11.71 1.62 -3.85
CA VAL A 673 -12.13 1.97 -5.20
C VAL A 673 -11.40 1.08 -6.20
N THR A 674 -12.15 0.49 -7.12
CA THR A 674 -11.63 -0.37 -8.17
C THR A 674 -12.17 0.07 -9.52
N GLU A 675 -11.39 -0.18 -10.57
CA GLU A 675 -11.81 -0.05 -11.95
C GLU A 675 -11.64 -1.41 -12.63
N THR A 676 -12.65 -1.82 -13.39
CA THR A 676 -12.59 -3.06 -14.15
C THR A 676 -12.32 -2.74 -15.60
N TYR A 677 -11.25 -3.33 -16.14
CA TYR A 677 -10.88 -3.23 -17.54
C TYR A 677 -11.23 -4.52 -18.28
N VAL A 678 -11.57 -4.35 -19.54
CA VAL A 678 -11.89 -5.43 -20.48
C VAL A 678 -10.88 -5.38 -21.62
N ASN A 679 -10.27 -6.52 -21.92
CA ASN A 679 -9.52 -6.73 -23.15
C ASN A 679 -10.37 -7.57 -24.11
N TRP A 680 -10.55 -7.09 -25.34
CA TRP A 680 -11.42 -7.71 -26.33
C TRP A 680 -10.59 -8.22 -27.51
N ASN A 681 -10.64 -9.53 -27.75
CA ASN A 681 -9.83 -10.21 -28.75
C ASN A 681 -10.71 -10.98 -29.74
N THR A 682 -10.34 -10.93 -31.01
CA THR A 682 -10.85 -11.83 -32.05
C THR A 682 -9.75 -12.76 -32.55
N TYR A 683 -10.12 -13.99 -32.86
CA TYR A 683 -9.20 -15.07 -33.22
C TYR A 683 -9.46 -15.55 -34.64
N LYS A 684 -8.40 -15.64 -35.44
CA LYS A 684 -8.43 -16.24 -36.79
C LYS A 684 -7.55 -17.48 -36.80
N TYR A 685 -8.06 -18.55 -37.41
CA TYR A 685 -7.37 -19.83 -37.48
C TYR A 685 -7.03 -20.14 -38.93
N ILE A 686 -5.74 -20.29 -39.22
CA ILE A 686 -5.22 -20.53 -40.57
C ILE A 686 -4.41 -21.81 -40.53
N THR A 687 -4.70 -22.76 -41.43
CA THR A 687 -3.85 -23.95 -41.57
C THR A 687 -2.99 -23.85 -42.81
N GLU A 688 -1.68 -23.85 -42.61
CA GLU A 688 -0.68 -23.77 -43.68
C GLU A 688 0.02 -25.12 -43.87
N ARG A 689 0.44 -25.41 -45.10
CA ARG A 689 1.18 -26.63 -45.42
C ARG A 689 2.65 -26.32 -45.59
N HIS A 690 3.47 -26.94 -44.74
CA HIS A 690 4.92 -26.81 -44.77
C HIS A 690 5.58 -28.09 -45.27
N TYR A 691 6.63 -27.93 -46.06
CA TYR A 691 7.38 -29.01 -46.69
C TYR A 691 8.79 -29.04 -46.11
N PHE A 692 9.23 -30.19 -45.58
CA PHE A 692 10.55 -30.35 -44.98
C PHE A 692 11.34 -31.42 -45.70
N ARG A 693 12.59 -31.15 -46.09
CA ARG A 693 13.46 -32.16 -46.70
C ARG A 693 13.96 -33.14 -45.63
N LYS A 694 13.90 -34.45 -45.89
CA LYS A 694 14.26 -35.49 -44.89
C LYS A 694 15.74 -35.52 -44.53
N SER A 695 16.61 -35.14 -45.47
CA SER A 695 18.07 -35.23 -45.31
C SER A 695 18.62 -34.30 -44.24
N ASP A 696 18.11 -33.07 -44.18
CA ASP A 696 18.61 -31.97 -43.36
C ASP A 696 17.54 -31.35 -42.46
N LYS A 697 16.28 -31.77 -42.63
CA LYS A 697 15.08 -31.23 -41.95
C LYS A 697 14.82 -29.75 -42.24
N GLN A 698 15.41 -29.21 -43.31
CA GLN A 698 15.20 -27.82 -43.71
C GLN A 698 13.81 -27.66 -44.35
N GLU A 699 13.14 -26.55 -44.03
CA GLU A 699 11.89 -26.16 -44.66
C GLU A 699 12.15 -25.67 -46.10
N VAL A 700 11.32 -26.12 -47.04
CA VAL A 700 11.44 -25.82 -48.47
C VAL A 700 10.13 -25.27 -49.00
N THR A 701 10.20 -24.56 -50.13
CA THR A 701 9.01 -24.03 -50.79
C THR A 701 8.20 -25.15 -51.44
N GLU A 702 6.89 -24.91 -51.63
CA GLU A 702 6.02 -25.84 -52.36
C GLU A 702 6.51 -26.12 -53.79
N ALA A 703 7.06 -25.09 -54.46
CA ALA A 703 7.65 -25.22 -55.78
C ALA A 703 8.83 -26.19 -55.80
N GLU A 704 9.66 -26.19 -54.75
CA GLU A 704 10.80 -27.09 -54.61
C GLU A 704 10.37 -28.53 -54.29
N TYR A 705 9.37 -28.71 -53.42
CA TYR A 705 8.75 -30.02 -53.18
C TYR A 705 8.19 -30.63 -54.47
N ASN A 706 7.46 -29.84 -55.26
CA ASN A 706 6.85 -30.28 -56.52
C ASN A 706 7.90 -30.63 -57.60
N ALA A 707 9.10 -30.06 -57.53
CA ALA A 707 10.22 -30.39 -58.42
C ALA A 707 11.00 -31.64 -57.97
N GLY A 708 10.87 -32.07 -56.72
CA GLY A 708 11.59 -33.21 -56.12
C GLY A 708 10.81 -34.53 -56.08
N LYS A 709 11.44 -35.59 -55.55
CA LYS A 709 10.74 -36.86 -55.30
C LYS A 709 10.00 -36.79 -53.97
N ALA A 710 8.68 -37.01 -53.98
CA ALA A 710 7.84 -36.97 -52.78
C ALA A 710 8.34 -37.84 -51.60
N SER A 711 9.07 -38.94 -51.88
CA SER A 711 9.68 -39.80 -50.85
C SER A 711 10.76 -39.12 -50.00
N GLU A 712 11.35 -38.02 -50.48
CA GLU A 712 12.46 -37.29 -49.86
C GLU A 712 12.00 -36.16 -48.93
N TYR A 713 10.69 -35.91 -48.84
CA TYR A 713 10.13 -34.81 -48.06
C TYR A 713 9.14 -35.31 -46.98
N ILE A 714 8.96 -34.50 -45.94
CA ILE A 714 7.96 -34.64 -44.89
C ILE A 714 7.01 -33.45 -45.04
N ILE A 715 5.72 -33.72 -45.17
CA ILE A 715 4.67 -32.69 -45.20
C ILE A 715 4.14 -32.55 -43.78
N LYS A 716 4.00 -31.32 -43.31
CA LYS A 716 3.31 -31.00 -42.05
C LYS A 716 2.30 -29.89 -42.29
N ASP A 717 1.06 -30.15 -41.94
CA ASP A 717 0.02 -29.12 -41.90
C ASP A 717 0.06 -28.50 -40.50
N VAL A 718 0.28 -27.19 -40.42
CA VAL A 718 0.46 -26.42 -39.18
C VAL A 718 -0.70 -25.44 -39.05
N SER A 719 -1.44 -25.52 -37.95
CA SER A 719 -2.50 -24.56 -37.65
C SER A 719 -1.91 -23.40 -36.84
N ILE A 720 -2.06 -22.20 -37.38
CA ILE A 720 -1.66 -20.91 -36.83
C ILE A 720 -2.92 -20.22 -36.29
N THR A 721 -2.78 -19.61 -35.11
CA THR A 721 -3.82 -18.74 -34.54
C THR A 721 -3.30 -17.31 -34.60
N GLU A 722 -3.99 -16.45 -35.34
CA GLU A 722 -3.78 -15.00 -35.31
C GLU A 722 -4.76 -14.37 -34.31
N VAL A 723 -4.27 -13.43 -33.50
CA VAL A 723 -5.08 -12.71 -32.51
C VAL A 723 -5.12 -11.24 -32.92
N GLU A 724 -6.33 -10.71 -33.06
CA GLU A 724 -6.60 -9.30 -33.30
C GLU A 724 -7.11 -8.67 -31.99
N GLU A 725 -6.28 -7.84 -31.38
CA GLU A 725 -6.62 -7.09 -30.17
C GLU A 725 -7.36 -5.80 -30.57
N HIS A 726 -8.60 -5.67 -30.11
CA HIS A 726 -9.39 -4.48 -30.38
C HIS A 726 -8.85 -3.29 -29.58
N LYS A 727 -8.94 -2.09 -30.18
CA LYS A 727 -8.46 -0.85 -29.58
C LYS A 727 -9.59 0.15 -29.44
N ASN A 728 -9.61 0.85 -28.31
CA ASN A 728 -10.52 1.95 -28.06
C ASN A 728 -10.10 3.21 -28.85
N SER A 729 -10.88 4.29 -28.73
CA SER A 729 -10.65 5.57 -29.41
C SER A 729 -9.30 6.24 -29.09
N SER A 730 -8.65 5.87 -27.97
CA SER A 730 -7.32 6.34 -27.60
C SER A 730 -6.18 5.48 -28.15
N GLY A 731 -6.49 4.36 -28.81
CA GLY A 731 -5.52 3.39 -29.32
C GLY A 731 -5.02 2.37 -28.27
N SER A 732 -5.61 2.37 -27.08
CA SER A 732 -5.36 1.37 -26.03
C SER A 732 -6.21 0.12 -26.22
N THR A 733 -5.69 -1.05 -25.84
CA THR A 733 -6.42 -2.32 -25.82
C THR A 733 -7.25 -2.52 -24.55
N ASP A 734 -7.14 -1.60 -23.60
CA ASP A 734 -7.86 -1.61 -22.33
C ASP A 734 -9.11 -0.77 -22.42
N PHE A 735 -10.28 -1.42 -22.33
CA PHE A 735 -11.58 -0.77 -22.27
C PHE A 735 -12.04 -0.72 -20.82
N ILE A 736 -12.59 0.41 -20.38
CA ILE A 736 -13.28 0.45 -19.08
C ILE A 736 -14.57 -0.34 -19.22
N LYS A 737 -14.85 -1.28 -18.32
CA LYS A 737 -15.96 -2.23 -18.44
C LYS A 737 -17.30 -1.54 -18.62
N ASP A 738 -17.60 -0.53 -17.80
CA ASP A 738 -18.90 0.15 -17.86
C ASP A 738 -19.08 0.84 -19.22
N LEU A 739 -18.05 1.53 -19.71
CA LEU A 739 -18.06 2.18 -21.02
C LEU A 739 -18.11 1.15 -22.18
N PHE A 740 -17.43 0.02 -22.02
CA PHE A 740 -17.49 -1.07 -22.99
C PHE A 740 -18.91 -1.62 -23.11
N ILE A 741 -19.59 -1.83 -21.98
CA ILE A 741 -20.97 -2.33 -21.97
C ILE A 741 -21.92 -1.30 -22.59
N GLU A 742 -21.74 -0.01 -22.30
CA GLU A 742 -22.54 1.07 -22.89
C GLU A 742 -22.37 1.16 -24.41
N GLU A 743 -21.15 0.96 -24.93
CA GLU A 743 -20.85 1.14 -26.35
C GLU A 743 -21.04 -0.14 -27.19
N TYR A 744 -20.62 -1.30 -26.67
CA TYR A 744 -20.53 -2.56 -27.40
C TYR A 744 -21.54 -3.63 -26.93
N GLY A 745 -22.12 -3.46 -25.74
CA GLY A 745 -23.09 -4.38 -25.15
C GLY A 745 -22.52 -5.30 -24.08
N GLU A 746 -23.35 -6.19 -23.55
CA GLU A 746 -22.99 -7.09 -22.46
C GLU A 746 -21.80 -8.01 -22.80
N LEU A 747 -20.94 -8.28 -21.82
CA LEU A 747 -19.70 -9.04 -22.06
C LEU A 747 -19.94 -10.42 -22.69
N ASP A 748 -21.02 -11.10 -22.31
CA ASP A 748 -21.35 -12.43 -22.83
C ASP A 748 -21.74 -12.42 -24.32
N THR A 749 -22.11 -11.26 -24.90
CA THR A 749 -22.36 -11.17 -26.35
C THR A 749 -21.08 -11.20 -27.18
N HIS A 750 -19.92 -11.05 -26.54
CA HIS A 750 -18.59 -11.07 -27.15
C HIS A 750 -17.82 -12.37 -26.90
N LYS A 751 -18.47 -13.38 -26.32
CA LYS A 751 -17.93 -14.74 -26.25
C LYS A 751 -18.52 -15.53 -27.40
N LYS A 752 -17.69 -15.87 -28.39
CA LYS A 752 -18.14 -16.56 -29.61
C LYS A 752 -17.21 -17.71 -29.96
N TRP A 753 -17.78 -18.74 -30.60
CA TRP A 753 -17.07 -19.95 -30.98
C TRP A 753 -17.21 -20.25 -32.47
N ILE A 754 -16.14 -20.72 -33.09
CA ILE A 754 -16.11 -21.15 -34.49
C ILE A 754 -15.83 -22.64 -34.57
N LEU A 755 -16.56 -23.36 -35.41
CA LEU A 755 -16.30 -24.78 -35.65
C LEU A 755 -14.91 -24.97 -36.28
N LYS A 756 -14.12 -25.94 -35.81
CA LYS A 756 -12.81 -26.29 -36.39
C LYS A 756 -12.95 -26.56 -37.88
N ASN A 757 -12.03 -26.02 -38.68
CA ASN A 757 -11.91 -26.38 -40.08
C ASN A 757 -11.12 -27.68 -40.22
N ALA A 758 -11.79 -28.81 -39.97
CA ALA A 758 -11.20 -30.13 -40.04
C ALA A 758 -12.11 -31.13 -40.76
N THR A 759 -11.50 -32.16 -41.32
CA THR A 759 -12.17 -33.30 -41.95
C THR A 759 -11.68 -34.60 -41.33
N PHE A 760 -12.54 -35.60 -41.33
CA PHE A 760 -12.26 -36.93 -40.82
C PHE A 760 -11.96 -37.85 -41.99
N VAL A 761 -10.73 -38.30 -42.11
CA VAL A 761 -10.26 -39.10 -43.26
C VAL A 761 -10.05 -40.54 -42.84
N LEU A 762 -10.39 -41.51 -43.68
CA LEU A 762 -10.18 -42.94 -43.40
C LEU A 762 -8.71 -43.26 -43.09
N LYS A 763 -8.48 -43.99 -41.98
CA LYS A 763 -7.15 -44.45 -41.57
C LYS A 763 -6.57 -45.49 -42.55
N ASN A 764 -7.43 -46.38 -43.07
CA ASN A 764 -7.00 -47.46 -43.96
C ASN A 764 -7.80 -47.50 -45.27
N LYS A 765 -7.41 -46.64 -46.21
CA LYS A 765 -8.04 -46.52 -47.54
C LYS A 765 -8.10 -47.82 -48.36
N LYS A 766 -7.28 -48.85 -48.04
CA LYS A 766 -7.27 -50.12 -48.80
C LYS A 766 -8.27 -51.17 -48.29
N LYS A 767 -8.67 -51.09 -47.01
CA LYS A 767 -9.50 -52.12 -46.37
C LYS A 767 -10.92 -51.65 -46.10
N ASP A 768 -11.10 -50.36 -45.85
CA ASP A 768 -12.35 -49.83 -45.31
C ASP A 768 -13.13 -48.98 -46.34
N ALA A 769 -12.54 -48.70 -47.52
CA ALA A 769 -13.13 -47.82 -48.54
C ALA A 769 -14.35 -48.39 -49.29
N GLU A 770 -14.62 -49.70 -49.19
CA GLU A 770 -15.85 -50.31 -49.75
C GLU A 770 -17.07 -50.12 -48.83
N CYS A 771 -16.84 -49.82 -47.54
CA CYS A 771 -17.90 -49.76 -46.52
C CYS A 771 -18.09 -48.36 -45.90
N TYR A 772 -17.13 -47.44 -46.11
CA TYR A 772 -17.06 -46.15 -45.45
C TYR A 772 -16.61 -45.06 -46.43
N GLU A 773 -17.10 -43.82 -46.26
CA GLU A 773 -16.70 -42.69 -47.09
C GLU A 773 -15.23 -42.30 -46.89
N GLU A 774 -14.57 -41.81 -47.94
CA GLU A 774 -13.14 -41.47 -47.87
C GLU A 774 -12.83 -40.32 -46.90
N SER A 775 -13.74 -39.36 -46.80
CA SER A 775 -13.64 -38.20 -45.92
C SER A 775 -15.01 -37.71 -45.48
N LEU A 776 -15.16 -37.44 -44.20
CA LEU A 776 -16.37 -36.87 -43.60
C LEU A 776 -16.09 -35.46 -43.07
N ASN A 777 -17.10 -34.59 -43.07
CA ASN A 777 -17.04 -33.37 -42.28
C ASN A 777 -17.32 -33.68 -40.80
N ILE A 778 -17.19 -32.68 -39.92
CA ILE A 778 -17.37 -32.87 -38.48
C ILE A 778 -18.81 -33.29 -38.12
N GLU A 779 -19.81 -32.72 -38.80
CA GLU A 779 -21.23 -33.01 -38.53
C GLU A 779 -21.58 -34.46 -38.87
N ASP A 780 -21.14 -34.95 -40.03
CA ASP A 780 -21.35 -36.32 -40.47
C ASP A 780 -20.57 -37.32 -39.58
N TYR A 781 -19.35 -36.97 -39.18
CA TYR A 781 -18.56 -37.78 -38.25
C TYR A 781 -19.23 -37.90 -36.87
N LEU A 782 -19.87 -36.83 -36.38
CA LEU A 782 -20.55 -36.84 -35.08
C LEU A 782 -21.77 -37.77 -35.05
N GLN A 783 -22.43 -37.98 -36.19
CA GLN A 783 -23.58 -38.88 -36.35
C GLN A 783 -23.20 -40.37 -36.38
N LEU A 784 -21.91 -40.69 -36.53
CA LEU A 784 -21.43 -42.08 -36.53
C LEU A 784 -21.53 -42.75 -35.16
N SER A 785 -21.65 -44.08 -35.17
CA SER A 785 -21.49 -44.89 -33.96
C SER A 785 -20.05 -44.82 -33.44
N GLU A 786 -19.84 -45.02 -32.13
CA GLU A 786 -18.48 -45.07 -31.54
C GLU A 786 -17.62 -46.22 -32.10
N PHE A 787 -18.24 -47.23 -32.72
CA PHE A 787 -17.54 -48.29 -33.45
C PHE A 787 -16.97 -47.73 -34.77
N ASP A 788 -17.79 -47.02 -35.55
CA ASP A 788 -17.42 -46.52 -36.88
C ASP A 788 -16.44 -45.34 -36.80
N LYS A 789 -16.55 -44.47 -35.78
CA LYS A 789 -15.62 -43.36 -35.55
C LYS A 789 -14.15 -43.79 -35.47
N LYS A 790 -13.87 -45.03 -35.02
CA LYS A 790 -12.49 -45.56 -34.90
C LYS A 790 -11.76 -45.66 -36.24
N HIS A 791 -12.49 -45.76 -37.35
CA HIS A 791 -11.92 -45.89 -38.69
C HIS A 791 -11.39 -44.56 -39.25
N TYR A 792 -11.76 -43.43 -38.66
CA TYR A 792 -11.38 -42.10 -39.13
C TYR A 792 -10.29 -41.46 -38.26
N LYS A 793 -9.50 -40.58 -38.88
CA LYS A 793 -8.56 -39.67 -38.21
C LYS A 793 -8.91 -38.23 -38.57
N GLU A 794 -8.83 -37.34 -37.59
CA GLU A 794 -8.98 -35.90 -37.81
C GLU A 794 -7.78 -35.35 -38.58
N VAL A 795 -8.04 -34.55 -39.61
CA VAL A 795 -7.04 -33.85 -40.43
C VAL A 795 -7.53 -32.42 -40.64
N ALA A 796 -6.69 -31.44 -40.30
CA ALA A 796 -6.99 -30.03 -40.51
C ALA A 796 -7.12 -29.71 -42.01
N THR A 797 -8.04 -28.82 -42.35
CA THR A 797 -8.25 -28.37 -43.73
C THR A 797 -7.40 -27.12 -43.98
N ILE A 798 -6.63 -27.13 -45.08
CA ILE A 798 -5.75 -26.03 -45.45
C ILE A 798 -6.55 -24.77 -45.77
N GLY A 799 -6.00 -23.62 -45.34
CA GLY A 799 -6.58 -22.30 -45.54
C GLY A 799 -7.16 -21.71 -44.25
N GLU A 800 -7.74 -20.52 -44.39
CA GLU A 800 -8.42 -19.81 -43.31
C GLU A 800 -9.72 -20.52 -42.91
N ASN A 801 -10.00 -20.57 -41.62
CA ASN A 801 -11.26 -21.09 -41.10
C ASN A 801 -12.38 -20.06 -41.29
N THR A 802 -13.19 -20.25 -42.33
CA THR A 802 -14.32 -19.37 -42.66
C THR A 802 -15.67 -19.92 -42.19
N LYS A 803 -15.70 -20.84 -41.21
CA LYS A 803 -16.94 -21.39 -40.67
C LYS A 803 -17.75 -20.33 -39.93
N GLY A 804 -19.06 -20.54 -39.83
CA GLY A 804 -19.95 -19.66 -39.07
C GLY A 804 -19.60 -19.64 -37.58
N VAL A 805 -19.83 -18.49 -36.96
CA VAL A 805 -19.60 -18.28 -35.52
C VAL A 805 -20.91 -18.44 -34.76
N ILE A 806 -20.87 -19.07 -33.59
CA ILE A 806 -22.01 -19.23 -32.69
C ILE A 806 -21.79 -18.49 -31.37
N SER A 807 -22.88 -18.10 -30.72
CA SER A 807 -22.89 -17.43 -29.42
C SER A 807 -22.57 -18.37 -28.26
N GLN A 808 -22.34 -17.81 -27.07
CA GLN A 808 -22.16 -18.58 -25.83
C GLN A 808 -23.34 -19.48 -25.51
N ALA A 809 -24.57 -18.97 -25.58
CA ALA A 809 -25.75 -19.76 -25.29
C ALA A 809 -25.89 -20.95 -26.25
N GLU A 810 -25.59 -20.76 -27.53
CA GLU A 810 -25.60 -21.82 -28.53
C GLU A 810 -24.52 -22.87 -28.27
N TYR A 811 -23.29 -22.43 -27.93
CA TYR A 811 -22.19 -23.32 -27.60
C TYR A 811 -22.43 -24.13 -26.31
N GLU A 812 -22.97 -23.51 -25.27
CA GLU A 812 -23.32 -24.16 -24.00
C GLU A 812 -24.48 -25.15 -24.15
N ALA A 813 -25.36 -24.95 -25.13
CA ALA A 813 -26.43 -25.89 -25.46
C ALA A 813 -25.93 -27.15 -26.20
N LEU A 814 -24.70 -27.15 -26.73
CA LEU A 814 -24.12 -28.32 -27.38
C LEU A 814 -23.69 -29.40 -26.38
N ASP A 815 -23.79 -30.66 -26.79
CA ASP A 815 -23.18 -31.76 -26.05
C ASP A 815 -21.66 -31.58 -25.90
N LYS A 816 -21.11 -31.95 -24.73
CA LYS A 816 -19.66 -31.89 -24.46
C LYS A 816 -18.81 -32.62 -25.51
N SER A 817 -19.36 -33.67 -26.13
CA SER A 817 -18.71 -34.43 -27.20
C SER A 817 -18.55 -33.64 -28.49
N VAL A 818 -19.39 -32.61 -28.71
CA VAL A 818 -19.40 -31.70 -29.86
C VAL A 818 -18.57 -30.45 -29.56
N GLN A 819 -18.66 -29.92 -28.33
CA GLN A 819 -17.93 -28.72 -27.90
C GLN A 819 -16.42 -28.76 -28.19
N LYS A 820 -15.79 -29.94 -28.06
CA LYS A 820 -14.34 -30.14 -28.36
C LYS A 820 -13.92 -29.79 -29.80
N PHE A 821 -14.89 -29.67 -30.71
CA PHE A 821 -14.68 -29.32 -32.12
C PHE A 821 -14.84 -27.84 -32.40
N TYR A 822 -15.16 -27.02 -31.42
CA TYR A 822 -15.18 -25.57 -31.56
C TYR A 822 -13.91 -24.96 -30.99
N LEU A 823 -13.57 -23.81 -31.55
CA LEU A 823 -12.47 -22.94 -31.15
C LEU A 823 -13.05 -21.58 -30.74
N VAL A 824 -12.35 -20.83 -29.90
CA VAL A 824 -12.77 -19.49 -29.50
C VAL A 824 -12.59 -18.54 -30.68
N ALA A 825 -13.63 -17.85 -31.12
CA ALA A 825 -13.56 -16.89 -32.22
C ALA A 825 -13.48 -15.45 -31.72
N GLU A 826 -14.10 -15.17 -30.58
CA GLU A 826 -14.12 -13.87 -29.93
C GLU A 826 -14.20 -14.11 -28.43
N GLU A 827 -13.40 -13.38 -27.66
CA GLU A 827 -13.43 -13.45 -26.20
C GLU A 827 -13.08 -12.10 -25.57
N VAL A 828 -13.64 -11.88 -24.39
CA VAL A 828 -13.36 -10.73 -23.54
C VAL A 828 -12.78 -11.20 -22.22
N PHE A 829 -11.69 -10.55 -21.79
CA PHE A 829 -11.03 -10.84 -20.53
C PHE A 829 -11.21 -9.66 -19.57
N GLU A 830 -11.67 -9.96 -18.36
CA GLU A 830 -11.82 -8.96 -17.32
C GLU A 830 -10.60 -8.94 -16.40
N ARG A 831 -10.14 -7.74 -16.06
CA ARG A 831 -9.20 -7.53 -14.96
C ARG A 831 -9.68 -6.36 -14.11
N THR A 832 -9.61 -6.53 -12.79
CA THR A 832 -9.99 -5.47 -11.85
C THR A 832 -8.76 -4.98 -11.13
N GLU A 833 -8.56 -3.66 -11.16
CA GLU A 833 -7.44 -3.00 -10.53
C GLU A 833 -7.94 -2.04 -9.45
N ARG A 834 -7.17 -1.87 -8.37
CA ARG A 834 -7.45 -0.83 -7.39
C ARG A 834 -7.02 0.51 -7.96
N VAL A 835 -7.92 1.48 -7.92
CA VAL A 835 -7.62 2.85 -8.33
C VAL A 835 -6.61 3.44 -7.34
N LYS A 836 -5.62 4.15 -7.88
CA LYS A 836 -4.60 4.85 -7.10
C LYS A 836 -4.75 6.35 -7.34
N ASP A 837 -4.50 7.15 -6.31
CA ASP A 837 -4.39 8.60 -6.43
C ASP A 837 -3.17 9.01 -7.27
N THR A 838 -3.02 10.30 -7.55
CA THR A 838 -1.89 10.92 -8.26
C THR A 838 -0.53 10.67 -7.61
N HIS A 839 -0.50 10.19 -6.36
CA HIS A 839 0.69 9.86 -5.60
C HIS A 839 0.94 8.35 -5.52
N GLY A 840 0.07 7.52 -6.12
CA GLY A 840 0.19 6.06 -6.16
C GLY A 840 -0.46 5.32 -5.00
N HIS A 841 -1.24 5.99 -4.14
CA HIS A 841 -1.92 5.36 -3.00
C HIS A 841 -3.32 4.86 -3.36
N ILE A 842 -3.67 3.67 -2.88
CA ILE A 842 -5.06 3.17 -2.93
C ILE A 842 -5.90 3.87 -1.85
N PHE A 843 -7.18 4.12 -2.13
CA PHE A 843 -8.08 4.77 -1.19
C PHE A 843 -9.42 4.04 -1.04
N VAL A 844 -10.05 4.25 0.11
CA VAL A 844 -11.31 3.60 0.53
C VAL A 844 -12.49 4.23 -0.20
N LYS A 845 -13.42 3.42 -0.70
CA LYS A 845 -14.63 3.87 -1.40
C LYS A 845 -15.55 4.66 -0.47
N HIS A 846 -15.88 5.90 -0.79
CA HIS A 846 -16.92 6.68 -0.11
C HIS A 846 -17.33 7.92 -0.91
N ASP A 847 -18.44 8.55 -0.53
CA ASP A 847 -18.97 9.80 -1.09
C ASP A 847 -18.83 11.02 -0.15
N LEU A 848 -18.01 10.91 0.91
CA LEU A 848 -17.88 11.98 1.90
C LEU A 848 -17.12 13.21 1.38
N PHE A 849 -16.13 13.01 0.51
CA PHE A 849 -15.37 14.09 -0.11
C PHE A 849 -14.61 13.61 -1.35
N ASN A 850 -14.15 14.56 -2.17
CA ASN A 850 -13.27 14.29 -3.31
C ASN A 850 -11.85 13.93 -2.86
N HIS A 851 -11.43 12.69 -3.10
CA HIS A 851 -10.14 12.15 -2.68
C HIS A 851 -8.96 12.82 -3.38
N ASP A 852 -9.08 12.96 -4.70
CA ASP A 852 -8.03 13.48 -5.55
C ASP A 852 -8.66 14.25 -6.72
N PRO A 853 -8.81 15.58 -6.58
CA PRO A 853 -9.36 16.42 -7.64
C PRO A 853 -8.52 16.44 -8.92
N ASP A 854 -7.23 16.08 -8.83
CA ASP A 854 -6.31 16.09 -9.96
C ASP A 854 -6.28 14.73 -10.69
N LEU A 855 -6.87 13.69 -10.10
CA LEU A 855 -6.99 12.37 -10.72
C LEU A 855 -7.98 12.45 -11.89
N ALA A 856 -7.54 12.11 -13.09
CA ALA A 856 -8.42 12.01 -14.24
C ALA A 856 -9.43 10.87 -14.02
N ASN A 857 -10.73 11.18 -14.15
CA ASN A 857 -11.78 10.17 -14.12
C ASN A 857 -12.36 9.97 -15.53
N PRO A 858 -11.85 8.98 -16.29
CA PRO A 858 -12.43 8.62 -17.58
C PRO A 858 -13.77 7.88 -17.45
N ASN A 859 -14.12 7.34 -16.27
CA ASN A 859 -15.37 6.63 -16.01
C ASN A 859 -16.37 7.50 -15.24
N PRO A 860 -17.36 8.14 -15.90
CA PRO A 860 -18.34 8.98 -15.23
C PRO A 860 -19.22 8.22 -14.21
N ASN A 861 -19.30 6.89 -14.31
CA ASN A 861 -20.05 6.04 -13.39
C ASN A 861 -19.26 5.70 -12.12
N ASN A 862 -17.96 5.98 -12.09
CA ASN A 862 -17.12 5.75 -10.92
C ASN A 862 -17.00 7.02 -10.06
N ILE A 863 -16.94 6.83 -8.74
CA ILE A 863 -17.04 7.94 -7.77
C ILE A 863 -15.74 8.73 -7.60
N TYR A 864 -14.60 8.19 -8.03
CA TYR A 864 -13.32 8.89 -7.85
C TYR A 864 -13.28 10.20 -8.62
N SER A 865 -12.60 11.19 -8.04
CA SER A 865 -12.49 12.55 -8.57
C SER A 865 -13.79 13.37 -8.62
N GLN A 866 -14.92 12.83 -8.12
CA GLN A 866 -16.18 13.57 -7.97
C GLN A 866 -16.25 14.30 -6.62
N ASP A 867 -16.91 15.46 -6.62
CA ASP A 867 -17.18 16.22 -5.40
C ASP A 867 -18.17 15.49 -4.49
N GLY A 868 -17.84 15.42 -3.20
CA GLY A 868 -18.63 14.71 -2.21
C GLY A 868 -19.41 15.65 -1.29
N ILE A 869 -19.84 15.09 -0.15
CA ILE A 869 -20.61 15.82 0.87
C ILE A 869 -19.86 17.07 1.39
N ALA A 870 -18.55 16.96 1.61
CA ALA A 870 -17.74 18.07 2.12
C ALA A 870 -17.70 19.23 1.13
N GLU A 871 -17.46 18.97 -0.16
CA GLU A 871 -17.44 20.00 -1.21
C GLU A 871 -18.82 20.66 -1.39
N ALA A 872 -19.91 19.87 -1.34
CA ALA A 872 -21.28 20.41 -1.36
C ALA A 872 -21.58 21.31 -0.13
N PHE A 873 -21.07 20.95 1.05
CA PHE A 873 -21.18 21.78 2.25
C PHE A 873 -20.37 23.08 2.11
N ILE A 874 -19.20 23.05 1.48
CA ILE A 874 -18.38 24.25 1.26
C ILE A 874 -19.14 25.27 0.40
N GLU A 875 -19.79 24.82 -0.68
CA GLU A 875 -20.61 25.70 -1.52
C GLU A 875 -21.83 26.25 -0.77
N PHE A 876 -22.49 25.40 0.02
CA PHE A 876 -23.53 25.85 0.96
C PHE A 876 -22.99 26.91 1.92
N ALA A 877 -21.84 26.68 2.55
CA ALA A 877 -21.26 27.55 3.55
C ALA A 877 -20.89 28.93 2.98
N LYS A 878 -20.34 28.97 1.76
CA LYS A 878 -20.08 30.22 1.03
C LYS A 878 -21.38 30.98 0.73
N ARG A 879 -22.41 30.27 0.26
CA ARG A 879 -23.73 30.86 -0.05
C ARG A 879 -24.41 31.45 1.19
N GLU A 880 -24.36 30.74 2.32
CA GLU A 880 -24.93 31.17 3.59
C GLU A 880 -24.03 32.15 4.36
N GLY A 881 -22.87 32.53 3.81
CA GLY A 881 -21.94 33.47 4.41
C GLY A 881 -21.35 33.02 5.74
N LEU A 882 -21.04 31.72 5.90
CA LEU A 882 -20.41 31.23 7.12
C LEU A 882 -18.98 31.78 7.25
N SER A 883 -18.67 32.36 8.42
CA SER A 883 -17.48 33.19 8.66
C SER A 883 -16.12 32.52 8.42
N PHE A 884 -16.06 31.19 8.39
CA PHE A 884 -14.83 30.41 8.17
C PHE A 884 -14.63 29.98 6.71
N PHE A 885 -15.51 30.39 5.81
CA PHE A 885 -15.41 30.25 4.34
C PHE A 885 -15.54 31.56 3.57
N GLN A 886 -15.61 32.69 4.28
CA GLN A 886 -15.57 34.03 3.69
C GLN A 886 -14.16 34.46 3.29
#